data_AF-A0A8B8LY55-F1
#
_entry.id   AF-A0A8B8LY55-F1
#
_cell.length_a   1.000
_cell.length_b   1.000
_cell.length_c   1.000
_cell.angle_alpha   90.00
_cell.angle_beta   90.00
_cell.angle_gamma   90.00
#
_symmetry.space_group_name_H-M   'P 1'
#
loop_
_entity.id
_entity.type
_entity.pdbx_description
1 polymer ?
#
loop_
_entity_poly.entity_id
_entity_poly.type
_entity_poly.pdbx_seq_one_letter_code
_entity_poly.pdbx_strand_id
1 'polypeptide(L)'
;MSRNDSKYFSTTKKGEIPELKEELNSQYKDKRKDAVKKVIAAMTVGKDVSSLFTDVVNCMQTENLELKKLVYLYLINYAKSQPDLAILAVNTFVKDSQDPNPLIRALAVRTMGCIRVDKITEYLCDPLQRCLKDDDPYVRKTAAICVAKLYDINAELVEDRGFLDSLKDLISDNNPMVVANAVAALAEIQENSSRPVFEITGHTLSKLLTALNECTEWGQVFILDALSRYKAADAREAENIVERVTPRLQHANCAVVLSAVKMILQQMELITSTDVVRNLCKKMAPPLVTLLSAEPEIQYVTLRNINLIVQRRPTILAHEIKVFFCKYNDPIYVKMEKLEIMIKLASDRNIDQVLLEFKEYATEVDVDFVRKAVRAIGRCAIKLERAAERCISVLLELIKIKVNYVVQEAIIVIKDIFRRYPNTYESIIATLCESLDTLDEPEAKASMIWIIGEYAERIDNADELLESFLESFPEEPALVQLQLLTATVKLFLKKPTEGPQQMIQVVLNNATVETDNPDLRDRAYIYWRLLSTDPEAAKDVVLAEKPVITDDSNQLDSSLLDELLVNIATLSSVYHKPPDVFVTRVHSSAPKIEDDDSAEGSETGHFESPANPANGPASPPSASISAPASVAPASPPFAAPVPDLLGDSIGMDNSSIVPLDQPATPTGPPLPILLPASTGQGLQISAQLTRRDGEMFYSMLFENNSQVPLDGFMIQFNKNTFGLVAAGPLQLPQLQPGTSARTLLPMLMFQNMSQGPPSSLLQVAVRNNQQPVWYFNDKITFHVLFTEDGRMERSAFLETWRSLPDSNEVSQDFEAIVIGNVEATLDRLAASNVFFIAKRKNANQDVFYLSAKIPRGIPILIELTTVVGIPGVKSAIKTPSPEMSAFLFEAIETLLGS
;
A
#
# COMPACT_ATOMS: atom_id res chain seq x y z
N MET A 1 15.99 -14.63 17.49
CA MET A 1 16.01 -16.11 17.59
C MET A 1 17.45 -16.60 17.51
N SER A 2 17.81 -17.70 18.17
CA SER A 2 19.14 -18.30 18.02
C SER A 2 19.22 -19.11 16.73
N ARG A 3 20.42 -19.26 16.16
CA ARG A 3 20.69 -20.02 14.92
C ARG A 3 20.30 -21.52 15.03
N ASN A 4 20.05 -22.01 16.25
CA ASN A 4 19.55 -23.36 16.52
C ASN A 4 18.01 -23.49 16.53
N ASP A 5 17.25 -22.42 16.72
CA ASP A 5 15.78 -22.50 16.86
C ASP A 5 15.05 -22.83 15.54
N SER A 6 15.72 -22.69 14.39
CA SER A 6 15.19 -23.04 13.06
C SER A 6 14.85 -24.53 12.91
N LYS A 7 15.51 -25.41 13.69
CA LYS A 7 15.29 -26.87 13.66
C LYS A 7 13.90 -27.29 14.16
N TYR A 8 13.21 -26.47 14.95
CA TYR A 8 11.88 -26.80 15.47
C TYR A 8 10.75 -26.55 14.43
N PHE A 9 11.04 -25.83 13.34
CA PHE A 9 10.05 -25.49 12.30
C PHE A 9 10.05 -26.46 11.10
N SER A 10 11.03 -27.35 10.99
CA SER A 10 11.17 -28.28 9.86
C SER A 10 10.53 -29.67 10.09
N THR A 11 9.90 -29.90 11.25
CA THR A 11 9.26 -31.17 11.59
C THR A 11 7.76 -31.15 11.27
N THR A 12 7.42 -31.82 10.17
CA THR A 12 6.05 -32.06 9.69
C THR A 12 5.83 -33.53 9.29
N LYS A 13 6.05 -34.45 10.24
CA LYS A 13 5.71 -35.87 10.11
C LYS A 13 4.42 -36.21 10.86
N LYS A 14 3.57 -37.06 10.26
CA LYS A 14 2.41 -37.66 10.95
C LYS A 14 2.92 -38.58 12.06
N GLY A 15 2.68 -38.21 13.32
CA GLY A 15 3.14 -38.96 14.51
C GLY A 15 3.68 -38.11 15.66
N GLU A 16 3.88 -36.80 15.45
CA GLU A 16 4.56 -35.91 16.41
C GLU A 16 3.77 -35.64 17.72
N ILE A 17 2.43 -35.67 17.72
CA ILE A 17 1.63 -35.28 18.90
C ILE A 17 1.85 -36.23 20.10
N PRO A 18 1.83 -37.58 19.94
CA PRO A 18 2.21 -38.51 21.00
C PRO A 18 3.65 -38.31 21.51
N GLU A 19 4.62 -38.09 20.61
CA GLU A 19 6.02 -37.86 20.97
C GLU A 19 6.16 -36.57 21.81
N LEU A 20 5.50 -35.49 21.40
CA LEU A 20 5.44 -34.24 22.17
C LEU A 20 4.79 -34.44 23.55
N LYS A 21 3.76 -35.29 23.66
CA LYS A 21 3.14 -35.61 24.94
C LYS A 21 4.09 -36.35 25.89
N GLU A 22 4.93 -37.25 25.37
CA GLU A 22 5.99 -37.90 26.16
C GLU A 22 7.11 -36.91 26.55
N GLU A 23 7.54 -36.04 25.63
CA GLU A 23 8.57 -35.04 25.92
C GLU A 23 8.10 -33.97 26.93
N LEU A 24 6.82 -33.54 26.88
CA LEU A 24 6.21 -32.61 27.84
C LEU A 24 6.11 -33.21 29.25
N ASN A 25 5.89 -34.51 29.37
CA ASN A 25 5.84 -35.20 30.67
C ASN A 25 7.23 -35.68 31.14
N SER A 26 8.31 -35.29 30.44
CA SER A 26 9.68 -35.69 30.78
C SER A 26 10.19 -35.04 32.07
N GLN A 27 10.89 -35.82 32.89
CA GLN A 27 11.51 -35.33 34.12
C GLN A 27 12.59 -34.26 33.84
N TYR A 28 13.25 -34.33 32.67
CA TYR A 28 14.31 -33.40 32.27
C TYR A 28 13.74 -32.04 31.87
N LYS A 29 14.19 -30.97 32.54
CA LYS A 29 13.74 -29.58 32.31
C LYS A 29 13.98 -29.12 30.86
N ASP A 30 15.13 -29.48 30.28
CA ASP A 30 15.50 -29.07 28.92
C ASP A 30 14.63 -29.75 27.85
N LYS A 31 14.31 -31.04 28.02
CA LYS A 31 13.38 -31.75 27.12
C LYS A 31 11.99 -31.12 27.13
N ARG A 32 11.48 -30.72 28.31
CA ARG A 32 10.20 -29.99 28.39
C ARG A 32 10.26 -28.62 27.72
N LYS A 33 11.38 -27.92 27.83
CA LYS A 33 11.62 -26.64 27.15
C LYS A 33 11.58 -26.81 25.62
N ASP A 34 12.28 -27.81 25.10
CA ASP A 34 12.28 -28.13 23.67
C ASP A 34 10.91 -28.59 23.18
N ALA A 35 10.20 -29.41 23.96
CA ALA A 35 8.84 -29.84 23.65
C ALA A 35 7.88 -28.65 23.53
N VAL A 36 7.88 -27.73 24.50
CA VAL A 36 7.04 -26.51 24.43
C VAL A 36 7.44 -25.64 23.23
N LYS A 37 8.73 -25.52 22.88
CA LYS A 37 9.15 -24.84 21.64
C LYS A 37 8.57 -25.49 20.38
N LYS A 38 8.64 -26.83 20.27
CA LYS A 38 8.02 -27.58 19.16
C LYS A 38 6.49 -27.41 19.11
N VAL A 39 5.81 -27.39 20.27
CA VAL A 39 4.36 -27.13 20.35
C VAL A 39 4.00 -25.73 19.86
N ILE A 40 4.76 -24.70 20.26
CA ILE A 40 4.57 -23.34 19.76
C ILE A 40 4.88 -23.24 18.26
N ALA A 41 5.91 -23.92 17.76
CA ALA A 41 6.19 -23.98 16.32
C ALA A 41 5.02 -24.63 15.55
N ALA A 42 4.48 -25.76 16.03
CA ALA A 42 3.30 -26.41 15.46
C ALA A 42 2.07 -25.47 15.47
N MET A 43 1.84 -24.74 16.56
CA MET A 43 0.79 -23.73 16.67
C MET A 43 0.97 -22.58 15.65
N THR A 44 2.19 -22.08 15.43
CA THR A 44 2.45 -21.04 14.42
C THR A 44 2.30 -21.53 12.98
N VAL A 45 2.40 -22.84 12.73
CA VAL A 45 2.12 -23.47 11.43
C VAL A 45 0.62 -23.77 11.26
N GLY A 46 -0.22 -23.51 12.27
CA GLY A 46 -1.66 -23.76 12.24
C GLY A 46 -2.07 -25.22 12.46
N LYS A 47 -1.17 -26.08 12.98
CA LYS A 47 -1.55 -27.43 13.44
C LYS A 47 -2.33 -27.30 14.75
N ASP A 48 -3.43 -28.05 14.88
CA ASP A 48 -4.10 -28.17 16.17
C ASP A 48 -3.26 -28.99 17.17
N VAL A 49 -2.90 -28.35 18.28
CA VAL A 49 -2.18 -28.93 19.43
C VAL A 49 -3.00 -28.84 20.72
N SER A 50 -4.33 -28.64 20.63
CA SER A 50 -5.27 -28.60 21.75
C SER A 50 -5.31 -29.87 22.60
N SER A 51 -4.94 -31.02 22.03
CA SER A 51 -4.84 -32.32 22.73
C SER A 51 -3.71 -32.41 23.76
N LEU A 52 -2.78 -31.44 23.75
CA LEU A 52 -1.66 -31.33 24.68
C LEU A 52 -1.93 -30.37 25.84
N PHE A 53 -3.13 -29.79 25.95
CA PHE A 53 -3.43 -28.69 26.86
C PHE A 53 -3.09 -29.02 28.33
N THR A 54 -3.52 -30.18 28.82
CA THR A 54 -3.20 -30.65 30.19
C THR A 54 -1.70 -30.80 30.43
N ASP A 55 -0.97 -31.30 29.44
CA ASP A 55 0.48 -31.57 29.53
C ASP A 55 1.28 -30.25 29.51
N VAL A 56 0.81 -29.26 28.74
CA VAL A 56 1.36 -27.90 28.71
C VAL A 56 1.04 -27.12 29.99
N VAL A 57 -0.18 -27.23 30.54
CA VAL A 57 -0.53 -26.61 31.85
C VAL A 57 0.31 -27.21 32.98
N ASN A 58 0.61 -28.51 32.97
CA ASN A 58 1.52 -29.12 33.94
C ASN A 58 2.95 -28.54 33.87
N CYS A 59 3.37 -28.02 32.71
CA CYS A 59 4.66 -27.34 32.54
C CYS A 59 4.67 -25.87 33.02
N MET A 60 3.51 -25.30 33.40
CA MET A 60 3.36 -23.92 33.87
C MET A 60 4.07 -23.65 35.20
N GLN A 61 4.16 -24.66 36.08
CA GLN A 61 4.82 -24.57 37.39
C GLN A 61 6.35 -24.63 37.23
N THR A 62 6.93 -23.55 36.72
CA THR A 62 8.37 -23.40 36.47
C THR A 62 8.85 -22.01 36.86
N GLU A 63 10.10 -21.94 37.35
CA GLU A 63 10.80 -20.68 37.64
C GLU A 63 11.44 -20.09 36.36
N ASN A 64 11.50 -20.85 35.26
CA ASN A 64 12.08 -20.39 34.01
C ASN A 64 11.11 -19.45 33.26
N LEU A 65 11.45 -18.17 33.21
CA LEU A 65 10.66 -17.11 32.56
C LEU A 65 10.42 -17.35 31.05
N GLU A 66 11.40 -17.90 30.33
CA GLU A 66 11.26 -18.23 28.89
C GLU A 66 10.17 -19.30 28.70
N LEU A 67 10.25 -20.38 29.49
CA LEU A 67 9.26 -21.46 29.44
C LEU A 67 7.87 -20.98 29.87
N LYS A 68 7.78 -20.18 30.94
CA LYS A 68 6.53 -19.59 31.43
C LYS A 68 5.89 -18.69 30.35
N LYS A 69 6.67 -17.85 29.65
CA LYS A 69 6.19 -17.02 28.53
C LYS A 69 5.63 -17.84 27.37
N LEU A 70 6.27 -18.96 27.02
CA LEU A 70 5.78 -19.86 25.96
C LEU A 70 4.49 -20.59 26.37
N VAL A 71 4.43 -21.14 27.59
CA VAL A 71 3.23 -21.78 28.14
C VAL A 71 2.06 -20.79 28.18
N TYR A 72 2.28 -19.57 28.68
CA TYR A 72 1.27 -18.53 28.73
C TYR A 72 0.76 -18.13 27.32
N LEU A 73 1.63 -18.06 26.32
CA LEU A 73 1.23 -17.80 24.93
C LEU A 73 0.32 -18.90 24.36
N TYR A 74 0.63 -20.17 24.64
CA TYR A 74 -0.23 -21.30 24.29
C TYR A 74 -1.61 -21.19 24.96
N LEU A 75 -1.66 -20.89 26.27
CA LEU A 75 -2.91 -20.74 27.01
C LEU A 75 -3.80 -19.62 26.42
N ILE A 76 -3.24 -18.45 26.07
CA ILE A 76 -4.03 -17.35 25.47
C ILE A 76 -4.75 -17.80 24.20
N ASN A 77 -4.09 -18.61 23.36
CA ASN A 77 -4.65 -19.07 22.10
C ASN A 77 -5.71 -20.18 22.30
N TYR A 78 -5.42 -21.18 23.13
CA TYR A 78 -6.29 -22.36 23.28
C TYR A 78 -7.35 -22.28 24.39
N ALA A 79 -7.25 -21.33 25.35
CA ALA A 79 -8.22 -21.23 26.45
C ALA A 79 -9.66 -20.93 25.97
N LYS A 80 -9.84 -20.26 24.83
CA LYS A 80 -11.16 -20.07 24.22
C LYS A 80 -11.79 -21.39 23.75
N SER A 81 -10.98 -22.32 23.27
CA SER A 81 -11.42 -23.63 22.78
C SER A 81 -11.63 -24.65 23.90
N GLN A 82 -11.00 -24.44 25.07
CA GLN A 82 -11.06 -25.33 26.23
C GLN A 82 -11.18 -24.54 27.56
N PRO A 83 -12.32 -23.84 27.80
CA PRO A 83 -12.47 -22.93 28.94
C PRO A 83 -12.42 -23.64 30.30
N ASP A 84 -12.97 -24.85 30.42
CA ASP A 84 -12.99 -25.57 31.71
C ASP A 84 -11.59 -26.04 32.15
N LEU A 85 -10.73 -26.41 31.19
CA LEU A 85 -9.33 -26.76 31.50
C LEU A 85 -8.48 -25.53 31.81
N ALA A 86 -8.82 -24.36 31.26
CA ALA A 86 -8.14 -23.10 31.58
C ALA A 86 -8.29 -22.70 33.06
N ILE A 87 -9.34 -23.15 33.75
CA ILE A 87 -9.54 -22.93 35.20
C ILE A 87 -8.37 -23.52 36.02
N LEU A 88 -7.76 -24.62 35.58
CA LEU A 88 -6.61 -25.24 36.25
C LEU A 88 -5.39 -24.31 36.35
N ALA A 89 -5.27 -23.36 35.42
CA ALA A 89 -4.19 -22.37 35.39
C ALA A 89 -4.40 -21.19 36.35
N VAL A 90 -5.64 -20.91 36.78
CA VAL A 90 -5.98 -19.73 37.60
C VAL A 90 -5.20 -19.69 38.90
N ASN A 91 -5.13 -20.81 39.63
CA ASN A 91 -4.36 -20.90 40.88
C ASN A 91 -2.86 -20.58 40.67
N THR A 92 -2.31 -20.96 39.52
CA THR A 92 -0.92 -20.67 39.16
C THR A 92 -0.74 -19.21 38.76
N PHE A 93 -1.69 -18.59 38.03
CA PHE A 93 -1.66 -17.15 37.75
C PHE A 93 -1.78 -16.30 39.02
N VAL A 94 -2.68 -16.66 39.94
CA VAL A 94 -2.83 -15.95 41.23
C VAL A 94 -1.54 -16.05 42.05
N LYS A 95 -0.89 -17.22 42.08
CA LYS A 95 0.43 -17.40 42.71
C LYS A 95 1.51 -16.55 42.03
N ASP A 96 1.58 -16.59 40.69
CA ASP A 96 2.56 -15.84 39.89
C ASP A 96 2.34 -14.32 39.98
N SER A 97 1.11 -13.86 40.24
CA SER A 97 0.81 -12.43 40.53
C SER A 97 1.40 -11.92 41.84
N GLN A 98 1.87 -12.83 42.71
CA GLN A 98 2.51 -12.54 44.00
C GLN A 98 4.00 -12.94 44.02
N ASP A 99 4.56 -13.30 42.86
CA ASP A 99 5.97 -13.68 42.72
C ASP A 99 6.90 -12.48 43.05
N PRO A 100 8.05 -12.67 43.72
CA PRO A 100 9.01 -11.59 43.98
C PRO A 100 9.47 -10.86 42.71
N ASN A 101 9.51 -11.53 41.55
CA ASN A 101 9.93 -10.96 40.29
C ASN A 101 8.80 -10.12 39.62
N PRO A 102 8.95 -8.79 39.45
CA PRO A 102 7.93 -7.94 38.84
C PRO A 102 7.58 -8.35 37.40
N LEU A 103 8.54 -8.93 36.66
CA LEU A 103 8.28 -9.43 35.30
C LEU A 103 7.33 -10.62 35.30
N ILE A 104 7.36 -11.47 36.34
CA ILE A 104 6.44 -12.60 36.48
C ILE A 104 5.04 -12.09 36.90
N ARG A 105 4.96 -11.16 37.86
CA ARG A 105 3.69 -10.54 38.28
C ARG A 105 2.97 -9.87 37.11
N ALA A 106 3.67 -8.99 36.38
CA ALA A 106 3.13 -8.30 35.21
C ALA A 106 2.75 -9.27 34.09
N LEU A 107 3.56 -10.32 33.85
CA LEU A 107 3.26 -11.34 32.84
C LEU A 107 2.00 -12.15 33.20
N ALA A 108 1.78 -12.50 34.47
CA ALA A 108 0.59 -13.19 34.94
C ALA A 108 -0.68 -12.36 34.73
N VAL A 109 -0.71 -11.12 35.26
CA VAL A 109 -1.86 -10.22 35.11
C VAL A 109 -2.18 -9.92 33.65
N ARG A 110 -1.15 -9.64 32.82
CA ARG A 110 -1.32 -9.40 31.38
C ARG A 110 -1.88 -10.61 30.63
N THR A 111 -1.51 -11.82 31.04
CA THR A 111 -2.01 -13.06 30.42
C THR A 111 -3.44 -13.35 30.83
N MET A 112 -3.77 -13.21 32.12
CA MET A 112 -5.17 -13.32 32.59
C MET A 112 -6.09 -12.36 31.85
N GLY A 113 -5.72 -11.07 31.72
CA GLY A 113 -6.50 -10.07 30.98
C GLY A 113 -6.55 -10.27 29.46
N CYS A 114 -5.82 -11.23 28.89
CA CYS A 114 -5.96 -11.65 27.50
C CYS A 114 -6.89 -12.86 27.33
N ILE A 115 -7.23 -13.59 28.41
CA ILE A 115 -8.08 -14.78 28.36
C ILE A 115 -9.54 -14.34 28.53
N ARG A 116 -10.30 -14.35 27.42
CA ARG A 116 -11.73 -14.04 27.41
C ARG A 116 -12.57 -15.24 27.86
N VAL A 117 -12.57 -15.51 29.16
CA VAL A 117 -13.39 -16.56 29.81
C VAL A 117 -13.93 -16.00 31.13
N ASP A 118 -15.24 -15.83 31.23
CA ASP A 118 -15.91 -15.05 32.30
C ASP A 118 -15.52 -15.49 33.72
N LYS A 119 -15.42 -16.80 33.95
CA LYS A 119 -14.96 -17.36 35.24
C LYS A 119 -13.56 -16.87 35.64
N ILE A 120 -12.65 -16.66 34.68
CA ILE A 120 -11.28 -16.19 34.94
C ILE A 120 -11.26 -14.69 35.21
N THR A 121 -12.18 -13.94 34.60
CA THR A 121 -12.37 -12.49 34.77
C THR A 121 -12.62 -12.12 36.24
N GLU A 122 -13.42 -12.89 36.97
CA GLU A 122 -13.65 -12.67 38.42
C GLU A 122 -12.36 -12.85 39.24
N TYR A 123 -11.60 -13.91 38.98
CA TYR A 123 -10.34 -14.20 39.68
C TYR A 123 -9.20 -13.23 39.34
N LEU A 124 -9.32 -12.43 38.27
CA LEU A 124 -8.37 -11.39 37.90
C LEU A 124 -8.48 -10.14 38.80
N CYS A 125 -9.66 -9.85 39.35
CA CYS A 125 -9.92 -8.60 40.08
C CYS A 125 -8.92 -8.37 41.23
N ASP A 126 -8.76 -9.37 42.10
CA ASP A 126 -7.90 -9.29 43.28
C ASP A 126 -6.40 -9.14 42.93
N PRO A 127 -5.81 -9.96 42.03
CA PRO A 127 -4.48 -9.71 41.47
C PRO A 127 -4.33 -8.31 40.86
N LEU A 128 -5.29 -7.88 40.04
CA LEU A 128 -5.22 -6.61 39.32
C LEU A 128 -5.20 -5.41 40.29
N GLN A 129 -6.04 -5.42 41.33
CA GLN A 129 -6.10 -4.34 42.31
C GLN A 129 -4.83 -4.22 43.16
N ARG A 130 -4.11 -5.33 43.38
CA ARG A 130 -2.77 -5.30 43.99
C ARG A 130 -1.74 -4.74 43.01
N CYS A 131 -1.75 -5.19 41.75
CA CYS A 131 -0.79 -4.77 40.74
C CYS A 131 -0.92 -3.29 40.30
N LEU A 132 -2.10 -2.67 40.45
CA LEU A 132 -2.26 -1.21 40.31
C LEU A 132 -1.54 -0.41 41.40
N LYS A 133 -1.27 -1.04 42.56
CA LYS A 133 -0.61 -0.44 43.74
C LYS A 133 0.77 -1.07 44.02
N ASP A 134 1.35 -1.75 43.04
CA ASP A 134 2.68 -2.37 43.11
C ASP A 134 3.78 -1.30 43.19
N ASP A 135 4.90 -1.58 43.87
CA ASP A 135 6.05 -0.67 43.93
C ASP A 135 6.70 -0.49 42.55
N ASP A 136 6.64 -1.51 41.70
CA ASP A 136 7.32 -1.54 40.40
C ASP A 136 6.50 -0.87 39.27
N PRO A 137 7.05 0.14 38.55
CA PRO A 137 6.34 0.82 37.47
C PRO A 137 6.00 -0.05 36.25
N TYR A 138 6.76 -1.13 35.98
CA TYR A 138 6.45 -2.07 34.91
C TYR A 138 5.20 -2.90 35.24
N VAL A 139 4.99 -3.23 36.52
CA VAL A 139 3.75 -3.88 36.98
C VAL A 139 2.57 -2.89 36.87
N ARG A 140 2.68 -1.69 37.43
CA ARG A 140 1.58 -0.68 37.40
C ARG A 140 1.16 -0.31 35.97
N LYS A 141 2.10 -0.04 35.07
CA LYS A 141 1.79 0.29 33.66
C LYS A 141 1.16 -0.88 32.89
N THR A 142 1.42 -2.12 33.32
CA THR A 142 0.83 -3.33 32.73
C THR A 142 -0.57 -3.57 33.28
N ALA A 143 -0.79 -3.30 34.57
CA ALA A 143 -2.09 -3.33 35.22
C ALA A 143 -3.04 -2.28 34.60
N ALA A 144 -2.57 -1.06 34.32
CA ALA A 144 -3.35 -0.01 33.64
C ALA A 144 -3.95 -0.49 32.29
N ILE A 145 -3.14 -1.08 31.41
CA ILE A 145 -3.61 -1.67 30.14
C ILE A 145 -4.56 -2.86 30.38
N CYS A 146 -4.34 -3.62 31.46
CA CYS A 146 -5.20 -4.74 31.82
C CYS A 146 -6.62 -4.28 32.24
N VAL A 147 -6.75 -3.09 32.86
CA VAL A 147 -8.06 -2.48 33.19
C VAL A 147 -8.86 -2.16 31.92
N ALA A 148 -8.25 -1.59 30.87
CA ALA A 148 -8.94 -1.35 29.60
C ALA A 148 -9.46 -2.67 28.97
N LYS A 149 -8.61 -3.70 28.91
CA LYS A 149 -9.02 -5.02 28.42
C LYS A 149 -10.10 -5.69 29.25
N LEU A 150 -10.12 -5.44 30.56
CA LEU A 150 -11.15 -5.93 31.46
C LEU A 150 -12.49 -5.22 31.18
N TYR A 151 -12.45 -3.91 30.91
CA TYR A 151 -13.63 -3.11 30.56
C TYR A 151 -14.28 -3.58 29.24
N ASP A 152 -13.46 -3.93 28.24
CA ASP A 152 -13.92 -4.53 26.97
C ASP A 152 -14.61 -5.91 27.13
N ILE A 153 -14.32 -6.63 28.23
CA ILE A 153 -14.91 -7.94 28.52
C ILE A 153 -16.15 -7.78 29.39
N ASN A 154 -16.06 -6.98 30.46
CA ASN A 154 -17.15 -6.71 31.39
C ASN A 154 -16.96 -5.33 32.04
N ALA A 155 -17.63 -4.32 31.51
CA ALA A 155 -17.59 -2.95 32.01
C ALA A 155 -18.20 -2.79 33.41
N GLU A 156 -19.30 -3.49 33.73
CA GLU A 156 -19.99 -3.41 35.03
C GLU A 156 -19.06 -3.81 36.17
N LEU A 157 -18.31 -4.91 35.99
CA LEU A 157 -17.31 -5.39 36.96
C LEU A 157 -16.17 -4.39 37.18
N VAL A 158 -15.85 -3.55 36.19
CA VAL A 158 -14.83 -2.49 36.29
C VAL A 158 -15.33 -1.28 37.08
N GLU A 159 -16.60 -0.91 36.89
CA GLU A 159 -17.28 0.13 37.67
C GLU A 159 -17.45 -0.31 39.14
N ASP A 160 -18.05 -1.48 39.39
CA ASP A 160 -18.36 -2.01 40.73
C ASP A 160 -17.13 -2.18 41.65
N ARG A 161 -15.97 -2.49 41.05
CA ARG A 161 -14.70 -2.68 41.79
C ARG A 161 -13.91 -1.39 42.00
N GLY A 162 -14.34 -0.25 41.44
CA GLY A 162 -13.61 1.01 41.55
C GLY A 162 -12.27 1.04 40.79
N PHE A 163 -12.13 0.24 39.73
CA PHE A 163 -10.92 0.21 38.91
C PHE A 163 -10.75 1.51 38.11
N LEU A 164 -11.85 2.17 37.71
CA LEU A 164 -11.80 3.46 37.01
C LEU A 164 -11.16 4.56 37.86
N ASP A 165 -11.48 4.64 39.15
CA ASP A 165 -10.90 5.64 40.05
C ASP A 165 -9.44 5.30 40.36
N SER A 166 -9.13 4.02 40.55
CA SER A 166 -7.74 3.54 40.68
C SER A 166 -6.90 3.89 39.45
N LEU A 167 -7.48 3.91 38.24
CA LEU A 167 -6.82 4.29 37.00
C LEU A 167 -6.66 5.83 36.85
N LYS A 168 -7.62 6.62 37.36
CA LYS A 168 -7.51 8.09 37.45
C LYS A 168 -6.40 8.51 38.42
N ASP A 169 -6.25 7.82 39.54
CA ASP A 169 -5.16 8.05 40.50
C ASP A 169 -3.78 7.85 39.84
N LEU A 170 -3.64 6.86 38.94
CA LEU A 170 -2.40 6.61 38.19
C LEU A 170 -2.01 7.72 37.19
N ILE A 171 -2.90 8.66 36.85
CA ILE A 171 -2.50 9.88 36.11
C ILE A 171 -1.57 10.76 36.96
N SER A 172 -1.61 10.59 38.28
CA SER A 172 -0.75 11.30 39.24
C SER A 172 0.48 10.50 39.68
N ASP A 173 0.82 9.40 38.99
CA ASP A 173 2.01 8.59 39.29
C ASP A 173 3.32 9.37 39.07
N ASN A 174 4.35 9.04 39.83
CA ASN A 174 5.68 9.62 39.68
C ASN A 174 6.41 9.13 38.42
N ASN A 175 5.99 8.03 37.81
CA ASN A 175 6.62 7.45 36.63
C ASN A 175 5.85 7.81 35.33
N PRO A 176 6.46 8.55 34.38
CA PRO A 176 5.80 8.97 33.15
C PRO A 176 5.28 7.83 32.26
N MET A 177 5.87 6.62 32.34
CA MET A 177 5.37 5.46 31.57
C MET A 177 4.05 4.90 32.13
N VAL A 178 3.85 5.01 33.45
CA VAL A 178 2.58 4.60 34.09
C VAL A 178 1.50 5.60 33.73
N VAL A 179 1.79 6.90 33.81
CA VAL A 179 0.88 7.99 33.39
C VAL A 179 0.47 7.83 31.93
N ALA A 180 1.42 7.62 31.01
CA ALA A 180 1.13 7.42 29.59
C ALA A 180 0.21 6.21 29.33
N ASN A 181 0.45 5.07 29.97
CA ASN A 181 -0.39 3.88 29.83
C ASN A 181 -1.77 4.05 30.49
N ALA A 182 -1.85 4.79 31.61
CA ALA A 182 -3.13 5.12 32.25
C ALA A 182 -3.98 6.04 31.36
N VAL A 183 -3.37 7.05 30.74
CA VAL A 183 -4.03 7.93 29.76
C VAL A 183 -4.50 7.15 28.53
N ALA A 184 -3.68 6.25 27.98
CA ALA A 184 -4.08 5.40 26.86
C ALA A 184 -5.30 4.52 27.20
N ALA A 185 -5.24 3.84 28.36
CA ALA A 185 -6.35 3.02 28.85
C ALA A 185 -7.63 3.83 29.11
N LEU A 186 -7.52 5.04 29.68
CA LEU A 186 -8.66 5.93 29.90
C LEU A 186 -9.25 6.48 28.60
N ALA A 187 -8.42 6.76 27.59
CA ALA A 187 -8.88 7.21 26.28
C ALA A 187 -9.64 6.10 25.53
N GLU A 188 -9.17 4.85 25.60
CA GLU A 188 -9.81 3.65 25.04
C GLU A 188 -11.15 3.35 25.75
N ILE A 189 -11.16 3.35 27.08
CA ILE A 189 -12.40 3.22 27.89
C ILE A 189 -13.40 4.35 27.56
N GLN A 190 -12.94 5.57 27.31
CA GLN A 190 -13.80 6.70 26.95
C GLN A 190 -14.46 6.55 25.58
N GLU A 191 -13.85 5.80 24.64
CA GLU A 191 -14.47 5.51 23.34
C GLU A 191 -15.52 4.39 23.43
N ASN A 192 -15.32 3.44 24.36
CA ASN A 192 -16.24 2.33 24.61
C ASN A 192 -17.34 2.65 25.65
N SER A 193 -17.23 3.76 26.39
CA SER A 193 -18.24 4.20 27.38
C SER A 193 -19.24 5.20 26.81
N SER A 194 -20.50 5.08 27.24
CA SER A 194 -21.54 6.09 26.99
C SER A 194 -21.48 7.28 27.95
N ARG A 195 -20.64 7.20 29.00
CA ARG A 195 -20.47 8.25 30.02
C ARG A 195 -19.11 8.94 29.87
N PRO A 196 -18.97 10.22 30.28
CA PRO A 196 -17.66 10.83 30.45
C PRO A 196 -16.93 10.18 31.65
N VAL A 197 -15.99 9.29 31.35
CA VAL A 197 -15.11 8.63 32.32
C VAL A 197 -13.81 9.42 32.50
N PHE A 198 -13.32 10.07 31.44
CA PHE A 198 -12.04 10.76 31.40
C PHE A 198 -12.19 12.23 31.03
N GLU A 199 -12.33 13.08 32.04
CA GLU A 199 -12.34 14.53 31.90
C GLU A 199 -10.97 15.12 32.28
N ILE A 200 -10.37 15.90 31.37
CA ILE A 200 -9.09 16.56 31.60
C ILE A 200 -9.35 17.89 32.30
N THR A 201 -9.01 17.96 33.59
CA THR A 201 -9.00 19.22 34.36
C THR A 201 -7.69 19.98 34.14
N GLY A 202 -7.65 21.29 34.43
CA GLY A 202 -6.40 22.08 34.34
C GLY A 202 -5.25 21.56 35.22
N HIS A 203 -5.56 20.89 36.34
CA HIS A 203 -4.56 20.18 37.16
C HIS A 203 -4.03 18.92 36.46
N THR A 204 -4.93 18.13 35.83
CA THR A 204 -4.56 16.98 35.00
C THR A 204 -3.69 17.43 33.81
N LEU A 205 -4.11 18.47 33.09
CA LEU A 205 -3.37 19.10 31.97
C LEU A 205 -1.93 19.44 32.38
N SER A 206 -1.74 20.12 33.52
CA SER A 206 -0.41 20.50 34.01
C SER A 206 0.50 19.29 34.22
N LYS A 207 -0.02 18.21 34.82
CA LYS A 207 0.73 16.95 34.99
C LYS A 207 1.07 16.28 33.66
N LEU A 208 0.11 16.20 32.75
CA LEU A 208 0.31 15.59 31.42
C LEU A 208 1.36 16.35 30.60
N LEU A 209 1.32 17.70 30.60
CA LEU A 209 2.32 18.54 29.94
C LEU A 209 3.72 18.43 30.58
N THR A 210 3.82 18.12 31.87
CA THR A 210 5.11 17.82 32.52
C THR A 210 5.61 16.44 32.12
N ALA A 211 4.77 15.40 32.22
CA ALA A 211 5.10 14.02 31.83
C ALA A 211 5.51 13.90 30.34
N LEU A 212 4.92 14.71 29.46
CA LEU A 212 5.25 14.78 28.02
C LEU A 212 6.74 14.98 27.73
N ASN A 213 7.51 15.61 28.64
CA ASN A 213 8.95 15.82 28.46
C ASN A 213 9.79 14.55 28.68
N GLU A 214 9.30 13.63 29.52
CA GLU A 214 10.02 12.46 30.03
C GLU A 214 9.44 11.13 29.52
N CYS A 215 8.28 11.16 28.85
CA CYS A 215 7.66 10.00 28.21
C CYS A 215 8.44 9.50 26.98
N THR A 216 8.35 8.19 26.72
CA THR A 216 8.73 7.59 25.43
C THR A 216 7.86 8.12 24.29
N GLU A 217 8.30 7.96 23.04
CA GLU A 217 7.59 8.44 21.84
C GLU A 217 6.11 8.03 21.82
N TRP A 218 5.83 6.75 22.10
CA TRP A 218 4.47 6.20 22.23
C TRP A 218 3.64 6.91 23.30
N GLY A 219 4.23 7.15 24.48
CA GLY A 219 3.55 7.84 25.56
C GLY A 219 3.30 9.32 25.25
N GLN A 220 4.20 9.97 24.50
CA GLN A 220 4.00 11.33 24.02
C GLN A 220 2.82 11.41 23.03
N VAL A 221 2.68 10.45 22.12
CA VAL A 221 1.52 10.36 21.21
C VAL A 221 0.22 10.20 22.01
N PHE A 222 0.14 9.21 22.92
CA PHE A 222 -1.07 9.01 23.74
C PHE A 222 -1.46 10.25 24.57
N ILE A 223 -0.48 10.95 25.14
CA ILE A 223 -0.71 12.20 25.87
C ILE A 223 -1.18 13.31 24.91
N LEU A 224 -0.55 13.50 23.75
CA LEU A 224 -0.94 14.53 22.78
C LEU A 224 -2.34 14.28 22.21
N ASP A 225 -2.71 13.04 21.90
CA ASP A 225 -4.04 12.67 21.42
C ASP A 225 -5.11 12.81 22.50
N ALA A 226 -4.82 12.42 23.74
CA ALA A 226 -5.71 12.68 24.87
C ALA A 226 -5.93 14.19 25.09
N LEU A 227 -4.84 14.96 25.13
CA LEU A 227 -4.89 16.41 25.26
C LEU A 227 -5.63 17.08 24.07
N SER A 228 -5.62 16.50 22.87
CA SER A 228 -6.33 17.03 21.69
C SER A 228 -7.86 17.08 21.85
N ARG A 229 -8.40 16.40 22.89
CA ARG A 229 -9.82 16.48 23.30
C ARG A 229 -10.09 17.65 24.26
N TYR A 230 -9.05 18.25 24.86
CA TYR A 230 -9.17 19.38 25.78
C TYR A 230 -9.29 20.71 25.02
N LYS A 231 -10.38 21.43 25.26
CA LYS A 231 -10.56 22.81 24.80
C LYS A 231 -10.10 23.76 25.91
N ALA A 232 -9.10 24.60 25.62
CA ALA A 232 -8.64 25.62 26.56
C ALA A 232 -9.76 26.61 26.90
N ALA A 233 -9.77 27.09 28.15
CA ALA A 233 -10.77 28.02 28.66
C ALA A 233 -10.55 29.46 28.17
N ASP A 234 -9.29 29.85 27.93
CA ASP A 234 -8.94 31.15 27.36
C ASP A 234 -7.76 31.08 26.37
N ALA A 235 -7.56 32.16 25.63
CA ALA A 235 -6.47 32.27 24.65
C ALA A 235 -5.07 32.19 25.28
N ARG A 236 -4.93 32.50 26.58
CA ARG A 236 -3.63 32.48 27.29
C ARG A 236 -3.25 31.07 27.68
N GLU A 237 -4.20 30.27 28.14
CA GLU A 237 -4.04 28.83 28.36
C GLU A 237 -3.71 28.13 27.04
N ALA A 238 -4.41 28.47 25.95
CA ALA A 238 -4.09 27.97 24.60
C ALA A 238 -2.65 28.30 24.19
N GLU A 239 -2.20 29.55 24.37
CA GLU A 239 -0.80 29.95 24.12
C GLU A 239 0.19 29.17 25.00
N ASN A 240 -0.07 29.03 26.31
CA ASN A 240 0.77 28.26 27.23
C ASN A 240 0.87 26.77 26.85
N ILE A 241 -0.23 26.13 26.44
CA ILE A 241 -0.24 24.74 25.96
C ILE A 241 0.64 24.63 24.70
N VAL A 242 0.46 25.54 23.75
CA VAL A 242 1.22 25.55 22.49
C VAL A 242 2.72 25.78 22.74
N GLU A 243 3.10 26.64 23.67
CA GLU A 243 4.52 26.82 24.05
C GLU A 243 5.12 25.54 24.64
N ARG A 244 4.37 24.81 25.48
CA ARG A 244 4.79 23.52 26.05
C ARG A 244 4.89 22.41 25.01
N VAL A 245 4.03 22.41 24.00
CA VAL A 245 4.01 21.39 22.92
C VAL A 245 5.01 21.71 21.81
N THR A 246 5.35 22.98 21.56
CA THR A 246 6.27 23.42 20.49
C THR A 246 7.58 22.61 20.40
N PRO A 247 8.29 22.24 21.49
CA PRO A 247 9.49 21.41 21.40
C PRO A 247 9.29 20.02 20.77
N ARG A 248 8.07 19.46 20.79
CA ARG A 248 7.74 18.17 20.17
C ARG A 248 7.75 18.22 18.63
N LEU A 249 7.69 19.41 18.03
CA LEU A 249 7.83 19.59 16.59
C LEU A 249 9.23 19.19 16.06
N GLN A 250 10.25 19.10 16.92
CA GLN A 250 11.61 18.70 16.55
C GLN A 250 11.89 17.20 16.79
N HIS A 251 10.86 16.41 17.08
CA HIS A 251 11.03 14.97 17.33
C HIS A 251 11.36 14.21 16.03
N ALA A 252 12.20 13.17 16.14
CA ALA A 252 12.54 12.30 15.00
C ALA A 252 11.39 11.38 14.53
N ASN A 253 10.30 11.28 15.29
CA ASN A 253 9.19 10.36 15.03
C ASN A 253 8.01 11.13 14.44
N CYS A 254 7.59 10.75 13.23
CA CYS A 254 6.51 11.38 12.49
C CYS A 254 5.19 11.43 13.29
N ALA A 255 4.84 10.38 14.04
CA ALA A 255 3.61 10.35 14.82
C ALA A 255 3.60 11.45 15.90
N VAL A 256 4.71 11.64 16.62
CA VAL A 256 4.84 12.70 17.63
C VAL A 256 4.72 14.09 16.99
N VAL A 257 5.34 14.30 15.82
CA VAL A 257 5.29 15.59 15.11
C VAL A 257 3.86 15.87 14.59
N LEU A 258 3.19 14.90 13.98
CA LEU A 258 1.82 15.07 13.47
C LEU A 258 0.81 15.27 14.61
N SER A 259 0.90 14.54 15.72
CA SER A 259 0.05 14.75 16.90
C SER A 259 0.32 16.11 17.56
N ALA A 260 1.56 16.60 17.56
CA ALA A 260 1.89 17.95 18.01
C ALA A 260 1.33 19.03 17.06
N VAL A 261 1.39 18.83 15.74
CA VAL A 261 0.79 19.74 14.75
C VAL A 261 -0.74 19.78 14.89
N LYS A 262 -1.39 18.61 15.06
CA LYS A 262 -2.83 18.49 15.36
C LYS A 262 -3.24 19.34 16.56
N MET A 263 -2.57 19.12 17.70
CA MET A 263 -2.76 19.86 18.94
C MET A 263 -2.60 21.37 18.71
N ILE A 264 -1.51 21.79 18.06
CA ILE A 264 -1.23 23.22 17.82
C ILE A 264 -2.30 23.84 16.92
N LEU A 265 -2.74 23.15 15.85
CA LEU A 265 -3.77 23.64 14.94
C LEU A 265 -5.13 23.85 15.63
N GLN A 266 -5.53 22.94 16.52
CA GLN A 266 -6.76 23.07 17.31
C GLN A 266 -6.68 24.26 18.27
N GLN A 267 -5.62 24.38 19.07
CA GLN A 267 -5.49 25.49 20.03
C GLN A 267 -5.34 26.84 19.31
N MET A 268 -4.76 26.87 18.10
CA MET A 268 -4.66 28.06 17.24
C MET A 268 -6.02 28.62 16.77
N GLU A 269 -7.13 27.90 16.91
CA GLU A 269 -8.47 28.45 16.66
C GLU A 269 -8.93 29.41 17.76
N LEU A 270 -8.41 29.24 18.99
CA LEU A 270 -8.74 30.04 20.16
C LEU A 270 -7.81 31.26 20.35
N ILE A 271 -6.66 31.28 19.65
CA ILE A 271 -5.66 32.35 19.77
C ILE A 271 -6.07 33.56 18.93
N THR A 272 -6.42 34.66 19.60
CA THR A 272 -6.85 35.92 18.95
C THR A 272 -5.70 36.71 18.32
N SER A 273 -4.44 36.44 18.69
CA SER A 273 -3.27 37.20 18.23
C SER A 273 -2.77 36.70 16.86
N THR A 274 -2.99 37.50 15.81
CA THR A 274 -2.56 37.18 14.44
C THR A 274 -1.05 37.03 14.29
N ASP A 275 -0.25 37.72 15.12
CA ASP A 275 1.21 37.65 15.05
C ASP A 275 1.75 36.37 15.70
N VAL A 276 1.12 35.91 16.78
CA VAL A 276 1.39 34.59 17.40
C VAL A 276 1.05 33.49 16.40
N VAL A 277 -0.15 33.52 15.82
CA VAL A 277 -0.59 32.58 14.77
C VAL A 277 0.40 32.53 13.59
N ARG A 278 0.86 33.70 13.10
CA ARG A 278 1.85 33.76 12.01
C ARG A 278 3.20 33.16 12.40
N ASN A 279 3.65 33.38 13.64
CA ASN A 279 4.90 32.81 14.15
C ASN A 279 4.79 31.29 14.37
N LEU A 280 3.64 30.77 14.76
CA LEU A 280 3.39 29.33 14.88
C LEU A 280 3.41 28.65 13.51
N CYS A 281 2.76 29.22 12.49
CA CYS A 281 2.86 28.71 11.10
C CYS A 281 4.32 28.61 10.63
N LYS A 282 5.14 29.63 10.92
CA LYS A 282 6.59 29.61 10.60
C LYS A 282 7.37 28.54 11.36
N LYS A 283 6.98 28.20 12.60
CA LYS A 283 7.61 27.13 13.39
C LYS A 283 7.18 25.72 12.92
N MET A 284 5.97 25.56 12.38
CA MET A 284 5.46 24.27 11.89
C MET A 284 5.97 23.89 10.50
N ALA A 285 6.33 24.85 9.65
CA ALA A 285 6.77 24.56 8.28
C ALA A 285 8.06 23.70 8.18
N PRO A 286 9.17 24.00 8.90
CA PRO A 286 10.39 23.18 8.80
C PRO A 286 10.22 21.72 9.27
N PRO A 287 9.50 21.41 10.37
CA PRO A 287 9.12 20.04 10.72
C PRO A 287 8.39 19.30 9.60
N LEU A 288 7.35 19.91 9.02
CA LEU A 288 6.57 19.31 7.93
C LEU A 288 7.46 19.04 6.69
N VAL A 289 8.34 19.97 6.34
CA VAL A 289 9.36 19.79 5.28
C VAL A 289 10.36 18.67 5.59
N THR A 290 10.76 18.52 6.85
CA THR A 290 11.70 17.48 7.28
C THR A 290 11.08 16.08 7.14
N LEU A 291 9.79 15.92 7.48
CA LEU A 291 9.05 14.68 7.28
C LEU A 291 8.93 14.27 5.80
N LEU A 292 8.93 15.23 4.86
CA LEU A 292 8.98 14.96 3.42
C LEU A 292 10.34 14.45 2.92
N SER A 293 11.35 14.38 3.79
CA SER A 293 12.65 13.75 3.50
C SER A 293 12.80 12.33 4.08
N ALA A 294 11.76 11.80 4.72
CA ALA A 294 11.73 10.46 5.32
C ALA A 294 11.48 9.35 4.28
N GLU A 295 11.19 8.13 4.74
CA GLU A 295 10.82 6.99 3.88
C GLU A 295 9.50 7.24 3.11
N PRO A 296 9.30 6.69 1.89
CA PRO A 296 8.17 7.05 1.03
C PRO A 296 6.77 6.87 1.67
N GLU A 297 6.60 5.86 2.53
CA GLU A 297 5.40 5.64 3.33
C GLU A 297 5.12 6.80 4.31
N ILE A 298 6.17 7.30 4.98
CA ILE A 298 6.10 8.44 5.89
C ILE A 298 5.86 9.72 5.10
N GLN A 299 6.50 9.89 3.94
CA GLN A 299 6.24 11.01 3.03
C GLN A 299 4.77 11.03 2.60
N TYR A 300 4.22 9.89 2.17
CA TYR A 300 2.82 9.80 1.74
C TYR A 300 1.84 10.17 2.86
N VAL A 301 1.99 9.58 4.07
CA VAL A 301 1.17 9.95 5.24
C VAL A 301 1.30 11.44 5.55
N THR A 302 2.51 12.00 5.47
CA THR A 302 2.76 13.43 5.69
C THR A 302 2.07 14.30 4.62
N LEU A 303 2.18 13.95 3.34
CA LEU A 303 1.55 14.67 2.23
C LEU A 303 0.02 14.66 2.37
N ARG A 304 -0.59 13.52 2.68
CA ARG A 304 -2.04 13.40 2.90
C ARG A 304 -2.53 14.28 4.05
N ASN A 305 -1.75 14.42 5.12
CA ASN A 305 -2.05 15.36 6.21
C ASN A 305 -1.76 16.83 5.82
N ILE A 306 -0.67 17.13 5.12
CA ILE A 306 -0.37 18.48 4.58
C ILE A 306 -1.49 18.96 3.66
N ASN A 307 -2.08 18.08 2.84
CA ASN A 307 -3.19 18.39 1.95
C ASN A 307 -4.43 18.93 2.72
N LEU A 308 -4.70 18.41 3.94
CA LEU A 308 -5.73 18.95 4.85
C LEU A 308 -5.29 20.29 5.47
N ILE A 309 -4.06 20.35 5.98
CA ILE A 309 -3.52 21.55 6.66
C ILE A 309 -3.48 22.75 5.71
N VAL A 310 -3.09 22.55 4.45
CA VAL A 310 -3.02 23.60 3.41
C VAL A 310 -4.42 24.08 3.00
N GLN A 311 -5.44 23.23 3.00
CA GLN A 311 -6.83 23.68 2.77
C GLN A 311 -7.29 24.66 3.85
N ARG A 312 -7.01 24.38 5.13
CA ARG A 312 -7.40 25.27 6.23
C ARG A 312 -6.49 26.48 6.41
N ARG A 313 -5.19 26.36 6.12
CA ARG A 313 -4.17 27.40 6.28
C ARG A 313 -3.24 27.49 5.05
N PRO A 314 -3.70 28.03 3.90
CA PRO A 314 -2.93 28.04 2.65
C PRO A 314 -1.56 28.71 2.72
N THR A 315 -1.36 29.65 3.66
CA THR A 315 -0.11 30.39 3.81
C THR A 315 1.01 29.64 4.53
N ILE A 316 0.75 28.47 5.13
CA ILE A 316 1.73 27.78 5.99
C ILE A 316 3.01 27.36 5.27
N LEU A 317 2.89 26.89 4.02
CA LEU A 317 3.99 26.34 3.21
C LEU A 317 4.22 27.12 1.91
N ALA A 318 3.67 28.33 1.79
CA ALA A 318 3.72 29.15 0.57
C ALA A 318 5.14 29.52 0.09
N HIS A 319 6.13 29.47 0.99
CA HIS A 319 7.55 29.71 0.67
C HIS A 319 8.33 28.43 0.30
N GLU A 320 7.81 27.25 0.65
CA GLU A 320 8.52 25.96 0.59
C GLU A 320 8.11 25.12 -0.64
N ILE A 321 7.56 25.75 -1.68
CA ILE A 321 6.96 25.04 -2.83
C ILE A 321 7.92 24.06 -3.52
N LYS A 322 9.23 24.35 -3.51
CA LYS A 322 10.28 23.50 -4.11
C LYS A 322 10.42 22.13 -3.45
N VAL A 323 9.98 21.97 -2.19
CA VAL A 323 9.99 20.68 -1.48
C VAL A 323 8.99 19.70 -2.09
N PHE A 324 7.94 20.22 -2.72
CA PHE A 324 6.90 19.43 -3.39
C PHE A 324 7.25 19.08 -4.83
N PHE A 325 8.38 19.53 -5.38
CA PHE A 325 8.81 19.10 -6.71
C PHE A 325 9.08 17.58 -6.70
N CYS A 326 8.69 16.91 -7.78
CA CYS A 326 8.80 15.46 -7.91
C CYS A 326 10.24 15.07 -8.24
N LYS A 327 10.80 14.11 -7.50
CA LYS A 327 12.10 13.53 -7.81
C LYS A 327 11.90 12.29 -8.68
N TYR A 328 12.90 11.96 -9.50
CA TYR A 328 12.87 10.75 -10.34
C TYR A 328 12.67 9.45 -9.54
N ASN A 329 13.15 9.40 -8.30
CA ASN A 329 13.02 8.25 -7.40
C ASN A 329 11.78 8.28 -6.49
N ASP A 330 10.93 9.31 -6.58
CA ASP A 330 9.67 9.34 -5.83
C ASP A 330 8.67 8.36 -6.47
N PRO A 331 7.99 7.50 -5.69
CA PRO A 331 6.98 6.59 -6.24
C PRO A 331 5.74 7.35 -6.71
N ILE A 332 5.02 6.76 -7.66
CA ILE A 332 3.85 7.36 -8.33
C ILE A 332 2.83 7.99 -7.36
N TYR A 333 2.48 7.30 -6.27
CA TYR A 333 1.52 7.79 -5.28
C TYR A 333 2.01 9.02 -4.48
N VAL A 334 3.34 9.17 -4.30
CA VAL A 334 3.96 10.37 -3.72
C VAL A 334 3.94 11.51 -4.74
N LYS A 335 4.28 11.23 -6.01
CA LYS A 335 4.22 12.24 -7.09
C LYS A 335 2.82 12.83 -7.25
N MET A 336 1.78 11.98 -7.22
CA MET A 336 0.37 12.39 -7.33
C MET A 336 -0.06 13.35 -6.20
N GLU A 337 0.26 13.06 -4.93
CA GLU A 337 -0.08 13.96 -3.82
C GLU A 337 0.75 15.25 -3.84
N LYS A 338 2.04 15.17 -4.22
CA LYS A 338 2.88 16.35 -4.44
C LYS A 338 2.27 17.29 -5.48
N LEU A 339 1.82 16.76 -6.60
CA LEU A 339 1.17 17.51 -7.68
C LEU A 339 -0.09 18.25 -7.17
N GLU A 340 -0.98 17.57 -6.45
CA GLU A 340 -2.18 18.19 -5.87
C GLU A 340 -1.85 19.31 -4.86
N ILE A 341 -0.81 19.13 -4.04
CA ILE A 341 -0.37 20.18 -3.11
C ILE A 341 0.28 21.35 -3.87
N MET A 342 1.02 21.11 -4.95
CA MET A 342 1.56 22.18 -5.81
C MET A 342 0.46 23.04 -6.42
N ILE A 343 -0.64 22.45 -6.91
CA ILE A 343 -1.81 23.20 -7.40
C ILE A 343 -2.39 24.09 -6.28
N LYS A 344 -2.54 23.55 -5.05
CA LYS A 344 -3.07 24.30 -3.91
C LYS A 344 -2.15 25.45 -3.49
N LEU A 345 -0.82 25.26 -3.49
CA LEU A 345 0.20 26.27 -3.18
C LEU A 345 0.56 27.23 -4.35
N ALA A 346 0.06 26.97 -5.57
CA ALA A 346 0.29 27.84 -6.72
C ALA A 346 -0.31 29.24 -6.53
N SER A 347 0.46 30.27 -6.87
CA SER A 347 0.16 31.70 -6.75
C SER A 347 0.86 32.50 -7.86
N ASP A 348 0.45 33.73 -8.10
CA ASP A 348 1.05 34.62 -9.13
C ASP A 348 2.59 34.78 -9.00
N ARG A 349 3.17 34.52 -7.82
CA ARG A 349 4.60 34.69 -7.54
C ARG A 349 5.46 33.47 -7.88
N ASN A 350 4.86 32.27 -7.91
CA ASN A 350 5.59 31.00 -8.08
C ASN A 350 5.14 30.23 -9.33
N ILE A 351 4.07 30.67 -10.00
CA ILE A 351 3.45 29.95 -11.12
C ILE A 351 4.41 29.66 -12.28
N ASP A 352 5.36 30.53 -12.61
CA ASP A 352 6.34 30.27 -13.69
C ASP A 352 7.26 29.09 -13.38
N GLN A 353 7.61 28.87 -12.10
CA GLN A 353 8.40 27.71 -11.67
C GLN A 353 7.53 26.45 -11.68
N VAL A 354 6.27 26.55 -11.22
CA VAL A 354 5.32 25.43 -11.20
C VAL A 354 4.97 24.96 -12.63
N LEU A 355 4.76 25.88 -13.58
CA LEU A 355 4.47 25.53 -14.97
C LEU A 355 5.65 24.91 -15.69
N LEU A 356 6.89 25.32 -15.38
CA LEU A 356 8.09 24.70 -15.93
C LEU A 356 8.20 23.23 -15.47
N GLU A 357 8.02 22.97 -14.18
CA GLU A 357 7.99 21.61 -13.60
C GLU A 357 6.83 20.78 -14.18
N PHE A 358 5.61 21.32 -14.24
CA PHE A 358 4.45 20.60 -14.80
C PHE A 358 4.63 20.28 -16.29
N LYS A 359 5.33 21.13 -17.05
CA LYS A 359 5.69 20.86 -18.45
C LYS A 359 6.68 19.71 -18.56
N GLU A 360 7.67 19.62 -17.67
CA GLU A 360 8.60 18.49 -17.61
C GLU A 360 7.87 17.20 -17.21
N TYR A 361 6.99 17.25 -16.20
CA TYR A 361 6.16 16.12 -15.77
C TYR A 361 5.22 15.62 -16.88
N ALA A 362 4.71 16.52 -17.73
CA ALA A 362 3.92 16.17 -18.92
C ALA A 362 4.73 15.48 -20.03
N THR A 363 6.05 15.34 -19.87
CA THR A 363 6.95 14.59 -20.77
C THR A 363 7.58 13.35 -20.10
N GLU A 364 7.13 12.96 -18.91
CA GLU A 364 7.50 11.68 -18.29
C GLU A 364 6.91 10.46 -19.05
N VAL A 365 7.35 9.26 -18.67
CA VAL A 365 6.94 7.98 -19.28
C VAL A 365 5.61 7.45 -18.73
N ASP A 366 5.23 7.84 -17.51
CA ASP A 366 4.01 7.36 -16.85
C ASP A 366 2.77 8.11 -17.33
N VAL A 367 1.89 7.40 -18.05
CA VAL A 367 0.73 7.99 -18.74
C VAL A 367 -0.26 8.63 -17.76
N ASP A 368 -0.51 8.00 -16.61
CA ASP A 368 -1.43 8.51 -15.59
C ASP A 368 -0.88 9.79 -14.94
N PHE A 369 0.42 9.81 -14.62
CA PHE A 369 1.07 11.01 -14.08
C PHE A 369 1.08 12.16 -15.08
N VAL A 370 1.42 11.88 -16.34
CA VAL A 370 1.42 12.88 -17.42
C VAL A 370 0.04 13.51 -17.59
N ARG A 371 -1.03 12.70 -17.65
CA ARG A 371 -2.41 13.20 -17.71
C ARG A 371 -2.74 14.09 -16.53
N LYS A 372 -2.41 13.66 -15.31
CA LYS A 372 -2.63 14.49 -14.11
C LYS A 372 -1.83 15.78 -14.14
N ALA A 373 -0.59 15.79 -14.65
CA ALA A 373 0.21 16.99 -14.83
C ALA A 373 -0.41 17.97 -15.85
N VAL A 374 -0.92 17.48 -16.98
CA VAL A 374 -1.67 18.30 -17.96
C VAL A 374 -2.95 18.87 -17.34
N ARG A 375 -3.70 18.05 -16.59
CA ARG A 375 -4.87 18.48 -15.82
C ARG A 375 -4.52 19.54 -14.78
N ALA A 376 -3.36 19.44 -14.14
CA ALA A 376 -2.84 20.42 -13.17
C ALA A 376 -2.54 21.79 -13.81
N ILE A 377 -1.94 21.82 -15.01
CA ILE A 377 -1.75 23.06 -15.80
C ILE A 377 -3.10 23.73 -16.07
N GLY A 378 -4.12 22.94 -16.43
CA GLY A 378 -5.50 23.40 -16.61
C GLY A 378 -6.11 24.02 -15.37
N ARG A 379 -6.01 23.34 -14.23
CA ARG A 379 -6.51 23.83 -12.94
C ARG A 379 -5.82 25.12 -12.51
N CYS A 380 -4.51 25.23 -12.73
CA CYS A 380 -3.77 26.48 -12.54
C CYS A 380 -4.30 27.64 -13.41
N ALA A 381 -4.69 27.39 -14.67
CA ALA A 381 -5.30 28.42 -15.54
C ALA A 381 -6.68 28.88 -15.04
N ILE A 382 -7.50 27.94 -14.54
CA ILE A 382 -8.84 28.23 -13.99
C ILE A 382 -8.72 28.99 -12.66
N LYS A 383 -7.75 28.62 -11.81
CA LYS A 383 -7.49 29.23 -10.49
C LYS A 383 -6.83 30.62 -10.59
N LEU A 384 -5.92 30.83 -11.53
CA LEU A 384 -5.11 32.05 -11.66
C LEU A 384 -5.28 32.67 -13.05
N GLU A 385 -6.17 33.66 -13.16
CA GLU A 385 -6.46 34.39 -14.42
C GLU A 385 -5.20 34.94 -15.10
N ARG A 386 -4.29 35.55 -14.35
CA ARG A 386 -3.00 36.07 -14.86
C ARG A 386 -2.03 34.98 -15.34
N ALA A 387 -2.31 33.72 -15.08
CA ALA A 387 -1.53 32.58 -15.56
C ALA A 387 -2.16 31.91 -16.79
N ALA A 388 -3.44 32.14 -17.06
CA ALA A 388 -4.19 31.39 -18.09
C ALA A 388 -3.50 31.41 -19.47
N GLU A 389 -3.10 32.58 -19.96
CA GLU A 389 -2.38 32.73 -21.24
C GLU A 389 -1.05 31.93 -21.28
N ARG A 390 -0.32 31.87 -20.16
CA ARG A 390 0.93 31.11 -20.04
C ARG A 390 0.65 29.61 -20.01
N CYS A 391 -0.34 29.16 -19.23
CA CYS A 391 -0.78 27.76 -19.20
C CYS A 391 -1.21 27.27 -20.58
N ILE A 392 -2.01 28.08 -21.29
CA ILE A 392 -2.48 27.81 -22.64
C ILE A 392 -1.32 27.72 -23.63
N SER A 393 -0.33 28.60 -23.53
CA SER A 393 0.88 28.54 -24.35
C SER A 393 1.65 27.23 -24.14
N VAL A 394 1.76 26.75 -22.90
CA VAL A 394 2.36 25.44 -22.58
C VAL A 394 1.53 24.28 -23.13
N LEU A 395 0.20 24.32 -23.01
CA LEU A 395 -0.68 23.28 -23.56
C LEU A 395 -0.58 23.20 -25.10
N LEU A 396 -0.50 24.34 -25.79
CA LEU A 396 -0.24 24.40 -27.23
C LEU A 396 1.12 23.79 -27.61
N GLU A 397 2.16 24.02 -26.82
CA GLU A 397 3.47 23.39 -27.03
C GLU A 397 3.40 21.88 -26.85
N LEU A 398 2.70 21.39 -25.83
CA LEU A 398 2.49 19.96 -25.57
C LEU A 398 1.69 19.28 -26.70
N ILE A 399 0.65 19.93 -27.23
CA ILE A 399 -0.12 19.44 -28.38
C ILE A 399 0.78 19.29 -29.62
N LYS A 400 1.71 20.23 -29.85
CA LYS A 400 2.67 20.17 -30.97
C LYS A 400 3.68 19.03 -30.87
N ILE A 401 3.86 18.40 -29.71
CA ILE A 401 4.68 17.17 -29.57
C ILE A 401 3.97 15.96 -30.23
N LYS A 402 2.64 16.04 -30.44
CA LYS A 402 1.82 14.99 -31.07
C LYS A 402 1.83 13.64 -30.34
N VAL A 403 1.82 13.67 -29.01
CA VAL A 403 1.62 12.48 -28.17
C VAL A 403 0.13 12.34 -27.87
N ASN A 404 -0.54 11.31 -28.42
CA ASN A 404 -2.02 11.19 -28.43
C ASN A 404 -2.67 11.43 -27.07
N TYR A 405 -2.24 10.72 -26.01
CA TYR A 405 -2.83 10.84 -24.67
C TYR A 405 -2.61 12.23 -24.03
N VAL A 406 -1.54 12.95 -24.42
CA VAL A 406 -1.28 14.33 -23.98
C VAL A 406 -2.20 15.31 -24.70
N VAL A 407 -2.36 15.14 -26.03
CA VAL A 407 -3.24 15.96 -26.86
C VAL A 407 -4.70 15.86 -26.38
N GLN A 408 -5.15 14.63 -26.10
CA GLN A 408 -6.50 14.33 -25.63
C GLN A 408 -6.79 14.97 -24.27
N GLU A 409 -5.94 14.76 -23.27
CA GLU A 409 -6.10 15.40 -21.95
C GLU A 409 -6.02 16.94 -22.05
N ALA A 410 -5.15 17.47 -22.91
CA ALA A 410 -5.05 18.90 -23.16
C ALA A 410 -6.35 19.48 -23.77
N ILE A 411 -7.05 18.75 -24.63
CA ILE A 411 -8.36 19.17 -25.17
C ILE A 411 -9.44 19.19 -24.08
N ILE A 412 -9.49 18.18 -23.21
CA ILE A 412 -10.40 18.14 -22.05
C ILE A 412 -10.17 19.35 -21.14
N VAL A 413 -8.89 19.69 -20.92
CA VAL A 413 -8.47 20.87 -20.17
C VAL A 413 -8.84 22.19 -20.86
N ILE A 414 -8.56 22.33 -22.16
CA ILE A 414 -8.82 23.58 -22.90
C ILE A 414 -10.33 23.87 -22.99
N LYS A 415 -11.18 22.84 -23.13
CA LYS A 415 -12.65 22.98 -22.95
C LYS A 415 -12.99 23.66 -21.63
N ASP A 416 -12.43 23.19 -20.52
CA ASP A 416 -12.73 23.77 -19.20
C ASP A 416 -12.16 25.20 -19.07
N ILE A 417 -10.99 25.50 -19.65
CA ILE A 417 -10.46 26.87 -19.74
C ILE A 417 -11.40 27.77 -20.57
N PHE A 418 -11.94 27.30 -21.70
CA PHE A 418 -12.90 28.05 -22.52
C PHE A 418 -14.24 28.28 -21.80
N ARG A 419 -14.65 27.37 -20.90
CA ARG A 419 -15.80 27.56 -20.00
C ARG A 419 -15.54 28.56 -18.87
N ARG A 420 -14.27 28.86 -18.59
CA ARG A 420 -13.86 29.91 -17.63
C ARG A 420 -13.68 31.28 -18.30
N TYR A 421 -13.09 31.30 -19.49
CA TYR A 421 -12.74 32.50 -20.27
C TYR A 421 -13.29 32.40 -21.71
N PRO A 422 -14.62 32.51 -21.90
CA PRO A 422 -15.24 32.38 -23.22
C PRO A 422 -14.74 33.48 -24.19
N ASN A 423 -14.67 33.15 -25.49
CA ASN A 423 -14.30 34.06 -26.58
C ASN A 423 -12.91 34.76 -26.46
N THR A 424 -12.06 34.34 -25.52
CA THR A 424 -10.76 35.00 -25.27
C THR A 424 -9.62 34.38 -26.09
N TYR A 425 -9.68 33.07 -26.37
CA TYR A 425 -8.57 32.28 -26.91
C TYR A 425 -8.95 31.54 -28.20
N GLU A 426 -9.85 32.12 -29.01
CA GLU A 426 -10.44 31.50 -30.22
C GLU A 426 -9.40 31.05 -31.26
N SER A 427 -8.24 31.73 -31.35
CA SER A 427 -7.17 31.43 -32.33
C SER A 427 -6.57 30.02 -32.23
N ILE A 428 -6.85 29.32 -31.13
CA ILE A 428 -6.36 27.96 -30.82
C ILE A 428 -7.21 26.89 -31.50
N ILE A 429 -8.48 27.19 -31.77
CA ILE A 429 -9.47 26.22 -32.26
C ILE A 429 -8.99 25.56 -33.56
N ALA A 430 -8.36 26.30 -34.46
CA ALA A 430 -7.79 25.76 -35.70
C ALA A 430 -6.75 24.64 -35.42
N THR A 431 -5.81 24.87 -34.51
CA THR A 431 -4.79 23.87 -34.12
C THR A 431 -5.39 22.66 -33.39
N LEU A 432 -6.51 22.84 -32.68
CA LEU A 432 -7.25 21.72 -32.11
C LEU A 432 -7.93 20.89 -33.21
N CYS A 433 -8.56 21.53 -34.20
CA CYS A 433 -9.19 20.85 -35.33
C CYS A 433 -8.16 20.05 -36.18
N GLU A 434 -6.94 20.56 -36.36
CA GLU A 434 -5.83 19.82 -36.99
C GLU A 434 -5.44 18.51 -36.27
N SER A 435 -5.91 18.30 -35.03
CA SER A 435 -5.57 17.14 -34.19
C SER A 435 -6.72 16.13 -34.01
N LEU A 436 -7.84 16.31 -34.72
CA LEU A 436 -9.04 15.46 -34.64
C LEU A 436 -8.77 13.97 -34.86
N ASP A 437 -7.91 13.62 -35.80
CA ASP A 437 -7.59 12.23 -36.18
C ASP A 437 -6.90 11.43 -35.05
N THR A 438 -6.49 12.08 -33.96
CA THR A 438 -5.78 11.47 -32.82
C THR A 438 -6.66 11.19 -31.60
N LEU A 439 -7.99 11.38 -31.71
CA LEU A 439 -8.93 11.25 -30.60
C LEU A 439 -9.58 9.86 -30.55
N ASP A 440 -9.07 8.97 -29.69
CA ASP A 440 -9.73 7.71 -29.34
C ASP A 440 -10.58 7.81 -28.06
N GLU A 441 -10.19 8.60 -27.05
CA GLU A 441 -10.94 8.67 -25.80
C GLU A 441 -12.31 9.38 -25.85
N PRO A 442 -13.36 8.81 -25.23
CA PRO A 442 -14.70 9.40 -25.23
C PRO A 442 -14.79 10.78 -24.58
N GLU A 443 -14.05 11.05 -23.50
CA GLU A 443 -14.09 12.38 -22.85
C GLU A 443 -13.38 13.44 -23.71
N ALA A 444 -12.30 13.07 -24.42
CA ALA A 444 -11.60 13.96 -25.34
C ALA A 444 -12.44 14.25 -26.59
N LYS A 445 -13.03 13.22 -27.22
CA LYS A 445 -14.01 13.36 -28.31
C LYS A 445 -15.16 14.29 -27.90
N ALA A 446 -15.85 13.98 -26.80
CA ALA A 446 -16.95 14.80 -26.29
C ALA A 446 -16.51 16.25 -26.01
N SER A 447 -15.29 16.44 -25.48
CA SER A 447 -14.74 17.78 -25.23
C SER A 447 -14.48 18.56 -26.53
N MET A 448 -13.99 17.90 -27.57
CA MET A 448 -13.81 18.52 -28.89
C MET A 448 -15.15 18.85 -29.56
N ILE A 449 -16.10 17.92 -29.55
CA ILE A 449 -17.46 18.09 -30.08
C ILE A 449 -18.18 19.25 -29.37
N TRP A 450 -17.95 19.42 -28.06
CA TRP A 450 -18.41 20.60 -27.32
C TRP A 450 -17.79 21.90 -27.87
N ILE A 451 -16.47 21.94 -28.13
CA ILE A 451 -15.79 23.14 -28.70
C ILE A 451 -16.39 23.47 -30.08
N ILE A 452 -16.57 22.48 -30.95
CA ILE A 452 -17.13 22.68 -32.29
C ILE A 452 -18.56 23.24 -32.21
N GLY A 453 -19.43 22.68 -31.37
CA GLY A 453 -20.80 23.17 -31.18
C GLY A 453 -20.88 24.54 -30.47
N GLU A 454 -19.93 24.87 -29.59
CA GLU A 454 -19.89 26.17 -28.91
C GLU A 454 -19.39 27.28 -29.86
N TYR A 455 -18.39 27.01 -30.68
CA TYR A 455 -17.77 27.99 -31.59
C TYR A 455 -18.17 27.80 -33.07
N ALA A 456 -19.29 27.12 -33.34
CA ALA A 456 -19.81 26.83 -34.69
C ALA A 456 -20.02 28.07 -35.61
N GLU A 457 -20.20 29.27 -35.03
CA GLU A 457 -20.26 30.53 -35.79
C GLU A 457 -18.89 30.99 -36.33
N ARG A 458 -17.80 30.59 -35.67
CA ARG A 458 -16.41 30.94 -36.00
C ARG A 458 -15.71 29.89 -36.84
N ILE A 459 -16.10 28.62 -36.69
CA ILE A 459 -15.55 27.49 -37.44
C ILE A 459 -16.36 27.38 -38.73
N ASP A 460 -15.74 27.62 -39.88
CA ASP A 460 -16.45 27.63 -41.16
C ASP A 460 -16.94 26.24 -41.54
N ASN A 461 -16.09 25.21 -41.45
CA ASN A 461 -16.35 23.80 -41.75
C ASN A 461 -16.91 22.98 -40.56
N ALA A 462 -17.65 23.62 -39.64
CA ALA A 462 -18.16 22.97 -38.43
C ALA A 462 -19.17 21.84 -38.72
N ASP A 463 -19.84 21.91 -39.86
CA ASP A 463 -20.72 20.89 -40.42
C ASP A 463 -19.94 19.65 -40.86
N GLU A 464 -18.95 19.79 -41.74
CA GLU A 464 -18.09 18.68 -42.20
C GLU A 464 -17.41 17.95 -41.02
N LEU A 465 -16.93 18.71 -40.03
CA LEU A 465 -16.27 18.15 -38.86
C LEU A 465 -17.22 17.40 -37.92
N LEU A 466 -18.48 17.82 -37.79
CA LEU A 466 -19.48 17.10 -36.98
C LEU A 466 -20.11 15.93 -37.75
N GLU A 467 -20.18 15.99 -39.07
CA GLU A 467 -20.72 14.91 -39.91
C GLU A 467 -19.87 13.63 -39.78
N SER A 468 -18.53 13.76 -39.77
CA SER A 468 -17.63 12.60 -39.58
C SER A 468 -17.85 11.86 -38.25
N PHE A 469 -18.23 12.57 -37.18
CA PHE A 469 -18.60 11.94 -35.90
C PHE A 469 -20.05 11.41 -35.87
N LEU A 470 -20.92 11.84 -36.79
CA LEU A 470 -22.27 11.31 -36.91
C LEU A 470 -22.29 9.97 -37.66
N GLU A 471 -21.33 9.73 -38.56
CA GLU A 471 -21.19 8.43 -39.25
C GLU A 471 -20.99 7.26 -38.26
N SER A 472 -20.21 7.45 -37.19
CA SER A 472 -19.99 6.44 -36.13
C SER A 472 -20.97 6.54 -34.95
N PHE A 473 -22.00 7.38 -35.00
CA PHE A 473 -22.87 7.70 -33.86
C PHE A 473 -23.41 6.47 -33.07
N PRO A 474 -23.88 5.38 -33.71
CA PRO A 474 -24.38 4.21 -32.97
C PRO A 474 -23.29 3.42 -32.23
N GLU A 475 -22.03 3.53 -32.68
CA GLU A 475 -20.86 2.85 -32.10
C GLU A 475 -20.20 3.65 -30.97
N GLU A 476 -20.42 4.97 -30.92
CA GLU A 476 -19.85 5.85 -29.90
C GLU A 476 -20.54 5.71 -28.52
N PRO A 477 -19.82 5.90 -27.40
CA PRO A 477 -20.42 5.86 -26.07
C PRO A 477 -21.46 6.96 -25.82
N ALA A 478 -22.41 6.70 -24.92
CA ALA A 478 -23.51 7.62 -24.60
C ALA A 478 -23.08 9.06 -24.26
N LEU A 479 -21.91 9.25 -23.63
CA LEU A 479 -21.33 10.58 -23.37
C LEU A 479 -21.09 11.38 -24.67
N VAL A 480 -20.53 10.72 -25.69
CA VAL A 480 -20.24 11.30 -27.00
C VAL A 480 -21.55 11.52 -27.76
N GLN A 481 -22.46 10.55 -27.76
CA GLN A 481 -23.79 10.66 -28.40
C GLN A 481 -24.60 11.84 -27.86
N LEU A 482 -24.68 12.01 -26.53
CA LEU A 482 -25.35 13.16 -25.89
C LEU A 482 -24.72 14.50 -26.29
N GLN A 483 -23.40 14.53 -26.41
CA GLN A 483 -22.66 15.73 -26.75
C GLN A 483 -22.73 16.06 -28.26
N LEU A 484 -22.80 15.06 -29.14
CA LEU A 484 -23.09 15.21 -30.57
C LEU A 484 -24.49 15.78 -30.77
N LEU A 485 -25.53 15.13 -30.20
CA LEU A 485 -26.90 15.61 -30.24
C LEU A 485 -27.00 17.09 -29.83
N THR A 486 -26.34 17.46 -28.73
CA THR A 486 -26.30 18.85 -28.25
C THR A 486 -25.52 19.78 -29.19
N ALA A 487 -24.42 19.33 -29.80
CA ALA A 487 -23.60 20.13 -30.71
C ALA A 487 -24.31 20.37 -32.05
N THR A 488 -24.94 19.36 -32.64
CA THR A 488 -25.73 19.47 -33.87
C THR A 488 -26.92 20.40 -33.70
N VAL A 489 -27.62 20.35 -32.54
CA VAL A 489 -28.69 21.31 -32.21
C VAL A 489 -28.16 22.74 -32.12
N LYS A 490 -27.00 22.96 -31.48
CA LYS A 490 -26.36 24.29 -31.46
C LYS A 490 -25.95 24.77 -32.84
N LEU A 491 -25.36 23.89 -33.67
CA LEU A 491 -24.95 24.20 -35.04
C LEU A 491 -26.14 24.73 -35.85
N PHE A 492 -27.28 24.04 -35.81
CA PHE A 492 -28.50 24.47 -36.50
C PHE A 492 -29.07 25.81 -35.99
N LEU A 493 -29.12 26.00 -34.67
CA LEU A 493 -29.61 27.25 -34.06
C LEU A 493 -28.72 28.48 -34.38
N LYS A 494 -27.46 28.24 -34.75
CA LYS A 494 -26.47 29.26 -35.13
C LYS A 494 -26.37 29.46 -36.65
N LYS A 495 -26.37 28.36 -37.40
CA LYS A 495 -26.28 28.26 -38.86
C LYS A 495 -27.45 27.42 -39.39
N PRO A 496 -28.64 28.01 -39.61
CA PRO A 496 -29.80 27.30 -40.14
C PRO A 496 -29.69 27.13 -41.67
N THR A 497 -28.71 26.35 -42.12
CA THR A 497 -28.50 25.95 -43.52
C THR A 497 -28.96 24.51 -43.77
N GLU A 498 -29.07 24.10 -45.04
CA GLU A 498 -29.62 22.77 -45.39
C GLU A 498 -28.81 21.59 -44.81
N GLY A 499 -27.48 21.71 -44.71
CA GLY A 499 -26.60 20.69 -44.12
C GLY A 499 -26.94 20.39 -42.65
N PRO A 500 -26.80 21.36 -41.72
CA PRO A 500 -27.21 21.21 -40.33
C PRO A 500 -28.65 20.74 -40.13
N GLN A 501 -29.58 21.11 -41.03
CA GLN A 501 -30.95 20.62 -41.00
C GLN A 501 -31.06 19.12 -41.31
N GLN A 502 -30.27 18.59 -42.26
CA GLN A 502 -30.17 17.16 -42.54
C GLN A 502 -29.48 16.42 -41.38
N MET A 503 -28.38 16.96 -40.84
CA MET A 503 -27.67 16.40 -39.68
C MET A 503 -28.58 16.26 -38.45
N ILE A 504 -29.46 17.23 -38.20
CA ILE A 504 -30.46 17.13 -37.12
C ILE A 504 -31.43 15.97 -37.35
N GLN A 505 -31.90 15.76 -38.58
CA GLN A 505 -32.82 14.65 -38.87
C GLN A 505 -32.14 13.30 -38.65
N VAL A 506 -30.88 13.15 -39.08
CA VAL A 506 -30.08 11.94 -38.86
C VAL A 506 -29.84 11.71 -37.37
N VAL A 507 -29.30 12.68 -36.63
CA VAL A 507 -28.96 12.48 -35.20
C VAL A 507 -30.20 12.24 -34.34
N LEU A 508 -31.34 12.89 -34.63
CA LEU A 508 -32.59 12.64 -33.91
C LEU A 508 -33.16 11.27 -34.23
N ASN A 509 -33.07 10.79 -35.47
CA ASN A 509 -33.50 9.44 -35.84
C ASN A 509 -32.65 8.39 -35.14
N ASN A 510 -31.32 8.50 -35.21
CA ASN A 510 -30.41 7.53 -34.59
C ASN A 510 -30.53 7.53 -33.05
N ALA A 511 -30.68 8.71 -32.43
CA ALA A 511 -30.90 8.84 -30.98
C ALA A 511 -32.26 8.30 -30.50
N THR A 512 -33.30 8.31 -31.34
CA THR A 512 -34.65 7.85 -30.94
C THR A 512 -34.96 6.40 -31.33
N VAL A 513 -34.47 5.94 -32.48
CA VAL A 513 -34.78 4.62 -33.05
C VAL A 513 -33.67 3.60 -32.77
N GLU A 514 -32.40 3.98 -32.94
CA GLU A 514 -31.28 3.03 -32.90
C GLU A 514 -30.62 2.91 -31.52
N THR A 515 -30.87 3.86 -30.61
CA THR A 515 -30.23 3.88 -29.29
C THR A 515 -31.16 3.41 -28.17
N ASP A 516 -30.68 2.49 -27.33
CA ASP A 516 -31.42 1.94 -26.18
C ASP A 516 -31.39 2.82 -24.92
N ASN A 517 -30.53 3.85 -24.85
CA ASN A 517 -30.40 4.70 -23.66
C ASN A 517 -31.63 5.63 -23.50
N PRO A 518 -32.41 5.52 -22.41
CA PRO A 518 -33.61 6.35 -22.22
C PRO A 518 -33.32 7.85 -22.10
N ASP A 519 -32.21 8.26 -21.46
CA ASP A 519 -31.87 9.69 -21.30
C ASP A 519 -31.54 10.34 -22.65
N LEU A 520 -30.79 9.65 -23.52
CA LEU A 520 -30.51 10.14 -24.87
C LEU A 520 -31.80 10.25 -25.70
N ARG A 521 -32.67 9.23 -25.64
CA ARG A 521 -33.93 9.19 -26.37
C ARG A 521 -34.89 10.30 -25.93
N ASP A 522 -35.07 10.49 -24.63
CA ASP A 522 -35.92 11.56 -24.08
C ASP A 522 -35.34 12.94 -24.37
N ARG A 523 -34.02 13.12 -24.27
CA ARG A 523 -33.36 14.38 -24.63
C ARG A 523 -33.49 14.70 -26.12
N ALA A 524 -33.43 13.70 -27.00
CA ALA A 524 -33.73 13.85 -28.42
C ALA A 524 -35.19 14.24 -28.67
N TYR A 525 -36.16 13.63 -27.97
CA TYR A 525 -37.56 14.05 -28.05
C TYR A 525 -37.80 15.47 -27.52
N ILE A 526 -37.09 15.89 -26.46
CA ILE A 526 -37.15 17.27 -25.94
C ILE A 526 -36.61 18.23 -27.00
N TYR A 527 -35.44 17.99 -27.59
CA TYR A 527 -34.90 18.83 -28.66
C TYR A 527 -35.81 18.88 -29.89
N TRP A 528 -36.34 17.73 -30.32
CA TRP A 528 -37.27 17.67 -31.45
C TRP A 528 -38.55 18.50 -31.19
N ARG A 529 -39.17 18.36 -30.02
CA ARG A 529 -40.37 19.13 -29.64
C ARG A 529 -40.06 20.62 -29.50
N LEU A 530 -38.93 20.97 -28.90
CA LEU A 530 -38.51 22.35 -28.71
C LEU A 530 -38.29 23.05 -30.06
N LEU A 531 -37.49 22.45 -30.95
CA LEU A 531 -37.21 22.97 -32.29
C LEU A 531 -38.43 23.01 -33.22
N SER A 532 -39.39 22.07 -33.07
CA SER A 532 -40.62 22.05 -33.88
C SER A 532 -41.73 22.97 -33.35
N THR A 533 -41.69 23.34 -32.06
CA THR A 533 -42.68 24.24 -31.46
C THR A 533 -42.26 25.71 -31.59
N ASP A 534 -41.02 26.04 -31.21
CA ASP A 534 -40.51 27.42 -31.20
C ASP A 534 -38.97 27.44 -31.28
N PRO A 535 -38.38 27.65 -32.48
CA PRO A 535 -36.94 27.78 -32.66
C PRO A 535 -36.29 28.98 -31.92
N GLU A 536 -37.02 30.07 -31.67
CA GLU A 536 -36.47 31.23 -30.96
C GLU A 536 -36.40 30.95 -29.46
N ALA A 537 -37.45 30.37 -28.87
CA ALA A 537 -37.38 29.86 -27.49
C ALA A 537 -36.34 28.73 -27.34
N ALA A 538 -36.14 27.90 -28.37
CA ALA A 538 -35.06 26.92 -28.40
C ALA A 538 -33.68 27.59 -28.33
N LYS A 539 -33.50 28.71 -29.05
CA LYS A 539 -32.27 29.50 -29.05
C LYS A 539 -32.00 30.10 -27.67
N ASP A 540 -32.98 30.75 -27.06
CA ASP A 540 -32.87 31.36 -25.74
C ASP A 540 -32.52 30.33 -24.64
N VAL A 541 -33.05 29.10 -24.72
CA VAL A 541 -32.76 28.03 -23.74
C VAL A 541 -31.42 27.33 -24.00
N VAL A 542 -31.11 27.00 -25.26
CA VAL A 542 -29.94 26.15 -25.60
C VAL A 542 -28.65 26.97 -25.72
N LEU A 543 -28.74 28.23 -26.13
CA LEU A 543 -27.61 29.16 -26.23
C LEU A 543 -27.50 30.10 -25.01
N ALA A 544 -28.27 29.85 -23.95
CA ALA A 544 -28.16 30.57 -22.68
C ALA A 544 -26.72 30.57 -22.14
N GLU A 545 -26.27 31.73 -21.65
CA GLU A 545 -24.96 31.86 -21.00
C GLU A 545 -24.91 30.98 -19.75
N LYS A 546 -23.86 30.16 -19.64
CA LYS A 546 -23.73 29.15 -18.58
C LYS A 546 -22.92 29.70 -17.41
N PRO A 547 -23.22 29.27 -16.16
CA PRO A 547 -22.42 29.64 -15.01
C PRO A 547 -20.93 29.30 -15.20
N VAL A 548 -20.08 30.27 -14.90
CA VAL A 548 -18.62 30.18 -15.01
C VAL A 548 -18.09 29.15 -14.03
N ILE A 549 -17.20 28.25 -14.48
CA ILE A 549 -16.64 27.18 -13.63
C ILE A 549 -15.60 27.70 -12.62
N THR A 550 -15.37 26.96 -11.54
CA THR A 550 -14.38 27.21 -10.49
C THR A 550 -13.57 25.94 -10.17
N ASP A 551 -12.34 26.08 -9.64
CA ASP A 551 -11.46 24.96 -9.25
C ASP A 551 -11.81 24.43 -7.84
N ASP A 552 -13.06 24.01 -7.66
CA ASP A 552 -13.57 23.49 -6.38
C ASP A 552 -13.51 21.95 -6.29
N SER A 553 -13.12 21.26 -7.37
CA SER A 553 -13.25 19.80 -7.51
C SER A 553 -12.51 18.97 -6.45
N ASN A 554 -11.44 19.51 -5.86
CA ASN A 554 -10.63 18.86 -4.82
C ASN A 554 -10.58 19.67 -3.50
N GLN A 555 -11.60 20.51 -3.25
CA GLN A 555 -11.85 21.11 -1.94
C GLN A 555 -12.79 20.19 -1.15
N LEU A 556 -12.39 19.84 0.08
CA LEU A 556 -13.29 19.13 1.00
C LEU A 556 -14.33 20.12 1.54
N ASP A 557 -15.55 19.64 1.78
CA ASP A 557 -16.55 20.42 2.51
C ASP A 557 -16.00 20.86 3.88
N SER A 558 -16.37 22.06 4.34
CA SER A 558 -15.80 22.64 5.55
C SER A 558 -16.09 21.80 6.79
N SER A 559 -17.27 21.20 6.92
CA SER A 559 -17.58 20.37 8.09
C SER A 559 -16.74 19.08 8.11
N LEU A 560 -16.56 18.47 6.95
CA LEU A 560 -15.73 17.27 6.80
C LEU A 560 -14.25 17.59 7.02
N LEU A 561 -13.77 18.75 6.53
CA LEU A 561 -12.40 19.21 6.78
C LEU A 561 -12.16 19.41 8.28
N ASP A 562 -13.10 20.04 8.99
CA ASP A 562 -12.99 20.29 10.43
C ASP A 562 -12.93 18.98 11.23
N GLU A 563 -13.73 17.98 10.87
CA GLU A 563 -13.67 16.63 11.45
C GLU A 563 -12.33 15.93 11.14
N LEU A 564 -11.85 15.99 9.90
CA LEU A 564 -10.59 15.37 9.48
C LEU A 564 -9.36 16.04 10.10
N LEU A 565 -9.41 17.33 10.43
CA LEU A 565 -8.36 18.05 11.15
C LEU A 565 -8.23 17.57 12.61
N VAL A 566 -9.34 17.28 13.28
CA VAL A 566 -9.34 16.61 14.61
C VAL A 566 -8.74 15.20 14.51
N ASN A 567 -8.91 14.54 13.36
CA ASN A 567 -8.41 13.20 13.09
C ASN A 567 -7.01 13.15 12.44
N ILE A 568 -6.23 14.26 12.41
CA ILE A 568 -4.82 14.25 11.98
C ILE A 568 -4.02 13.17 12.73
N ALA A 569 -3.03 12.59 12.05
CA ALA A 569 -2.22 11.44 12.49
C ALA A 569 -2.97 10.09 12.61
N THR A 570 -4.27 10.02 12.25
CA THR A 570 -5.03 8.77 12.22
C THR A 570 -5.25 8.26 10.79
N LEU A 571 -5.80 7.05 10.64
CA LEU A 571 -6.17 6.49 9.33
C LEU A 571 -7.23 7.35 8.60
N SER A 572 -8.13 8.00 9.34
CA SER A 572 -9.19 8.87 8.78
C SER A 572 -8.59 10.04 7.98
N SER A 573 -7.59 10.73 8.54
CA SER A 573 -6.91 11.83 7.84
C SER A 573 -6.01 11.39 6.68
N VAL A 574 -5.58 10.12 6.64
CA VAL A 574 -4.86 9.56 5.49
C VAL A 574 -5.84 9.19 4.37
N TYR A 575 -6.98 8.57 4.68
CA TYR A 575 -7.98 8.21 3.68
C TYR A 575 -8.85 9.38 3.19
N HIS A 576 -8.81 10.55 3.86
CA HIS A 576 -9.74 11.67 3.63
C HIS A 576 -11.21 11.24 3.72
N LYS A 577 -11.52 10.37 4.67
CA LYS A 577 -12.88 9.84 4.92
C LYS A 577 -13.16 9.84 6.41
N PRO A 578 -14.39 10.18 6.85
CA PRO A 578 -14.73 10.13 8.26
C PRO A 578 -14.68 8.67 8.75
N PRO A 579 -14.40 8.40 10.05
CA PRO A 579 -14.24 7.05 10.58
C PRO A 579 -15.42 6.13 10.29
N ASP A 580 -16.65 6.65 10.35
CA ASP A 580 -17.89 5.87 10.19
C ASP A 580 -18.05 5.20 8.81
N VAL A 581 -17.35 5.71 7.78
CA VAL A 581 -17.39 5.15 6.41
C VAL A 581 -16.58 3.85 6.29
N PHE A 582 -15.64 3.58 7.21
CA PHE A 582 -14.78 2.39 7.16
C PHE A 582 -14.70 1.61 8.48
N VAL A 583 -15.25 2.14 9.57
CA VAL A 583 -15.39 1.44 10.86
C VAL A 583 -16.83 1.00 11.04
N THR A 584 -17.14 -0.23 10.63
CA THR A 584 -18.39 -0.88 11.04
C THR A 584 -18.33 -1.18 12.53
N ARG A 585 -18.85 -0.28 13.36
CA ARG A 585 -19.03 -0.55 14.80
C ARG A 585 -20.04 -1.68 14.96
N VAL A 586 -19.53 -2.90 15.16
CA VAL A 586 -20.33 -4.05 15.59
C VAL A 586 -20.73 -3.80 17.05
N HIS A 587 -21.75 -2.95 17.23
CA HIS A 587 -22.43 -2.84 18.51
C HIS A 587 -22.99 -4.21 18.84
N SER A 588 -22.49 -4.79 19.94
CA SER A 588 -22.97 -6.05 20.50
C SER A 588 -24.32 -5.85 21.21
N SER A 589 -25.26 -5.20 20.53
CA SER A 589 -26.67 -5.20 20.89
C SER A 589 -27.32 -6.41 20.24
N ALA A 590 -27.71 -7.40 21.05
CA ALA A 590 -28.60 -8.45 20.59
C ALA A 590 -29.83 -7.81 19.90
N PRO A 591 -30.33 -8.38 18.80
CA PRO A 591 -31.49 -7.81 18.13
C PRO A 591 -32.67 -7.86 19.11
N LYS A 592 -33.10 -6.68 19.56
CA LYS A 592 -34.45 -6.55 20.12
C LYS A 592 -35.40 -6.91 19.01
N ILE A 593 -36.17 -7.97 19.22
CA ILE A 593 -37.41 -8.20 18.50
C ILE A 593 -38.29 -7.02 18.89
N GLU A 594 -38.51 -6.09 17.97
CA GLU A 594 -39.57 -5.10 18.13
C GLU A 594 -40.86 -5.80 17.74
N ASP A 595 -41.70 -6.08 18.75
CA ASP A 595 -43.07 -6.54 18.54
C ASP A 595 -43.84 -5.44 17.81
N ASP A 596 -44.34 -5.78 16.62
CA ASP A 596 -45.26 -4.95 15.83
C ASP A 596 -46.66 -5.02 16.45
N ASP A 597 -47.01 -4.06 17.31
CA ASP A 597 -48.33 -3.97 17.95
C ASP A 597 -49.11 -2.78 17.39
N SER A 598 -50.29 -3.08 16.85
CA SER A 598 -50.99 -2.20 15.90
C SER A 598 -51.86 -1.13 16.57
N ALA A 599 -51.99 0.04 15.93
CA ALA A 599 -53.05 1.01 16.27
C ALA A 599 -53.61 1.71 15.01
N GLU A 600 -54.93 1.72 14.89
CA GLU A 600 -55.70 2.17 13.71
C GLU A 600 -56.00 3.69 13.69
N GLY A 601 -56.40 4.20 12.51
CA GLY A 601 -57.10 5.49 12.34
C GLY A 601 -56.24 6.60 11.70
N SER A 602 -56.69 7.34 10.68
CA SER A 602 -58.02 7.38 10.05
C SER A 602 -57.95 7.99 8.63
N GLU A 603 -58.78 7.47 7.71
CA GLU A 603 -59.52 8.13 6.60
C GLU A 603 -58.94 9.44 6.00
N THR A 604 -58.75 9.62 4.68
CA THR A 604 -59.65 9.45 3.50
C THR A 604 -58.79 9.60 2.23
N GLY A 605 -59.05 9.06 1.03
CA GLY A 605 -60.16 8.27 0.48
C GLY A 605 -60.15 8.34 -1.06
N HIS A 606 -60.26 7.17 -1.71
CA HIS A 606 -60.88 6.87 -3.04
C HIS A 606 -60.41 7.60 -4.34
N PHE A 607 -60.54 7.07 -5.57
CA PHE A 607 -61.27 5.92 -6.18
C PHE A 607 -60.35 5.22 -7.22
N GLU A 608 -60.14 3.89 -7.18
CA GLU A 608 -60.81 2.79 -7.92
C GLU A 608 -60.41 2.54 -9.41
N SER A 609 -60.12 1.25 -9.70
CA SER A 609 -60.06 0.62 -11.04
C SER A 609 -61.43 0.09 -11.49
N PRO A 610 -61.61 -0.36 -12.75
CA PRO A 610 -61.57 -1.82 -13.05
C PRO A 610 -61.03 -2.12 -14.49
N ALA A 611 -61.00 -3.33 -15.10
CA ALA A 611 -61.48 -4.68 -14.75
C ALA A 611 -60.67 -5.81 -15.45
N ASN A 612 -61.00 -7.07 -15.13
CA ASN A 612 -60.65 -8.34 -15.82
C ASN A 612 -61.84 -8.78 -16.76
N PRO A 613 -61.92 -9.98 -17.44
CA PRO A 613 -60.97 -11.12 -17.62
C PRO A 613 -60.88 -11.75 -19.06
N ALA A 614 -60.06 -12.82 -19.19
CA ALA A 614 -60.36 -14.13 -19.83
C ALA A 614 -59.63 -14.61 -21.13
N ASN A 615 -58.97 -15.77 -20.97
CA ASN A 615 -58.65 -16.87 -21.92
C ASN A 615 -57.53 -16.72 -22.99
N GLY A 616 -56.51 -17.59 -22.88
CA GLY A 616 -55.44 -17.83 -23.87
C GLY A 616 -55.83 -18.88 -24.93
N PRO A 617 -54.90 -19.68 -25.53
CA PRO A 617 -53.51 -19.98 -25.09
C PRO A 617 -52.41 -19.85 -26.17
N ALA A 618 -51.16 -19.46 -25.81
CA ALA A 618 -49.97 -19.67 -26.64
C ALA A 618 -48.63 -19.54 -25.87
N SER A 619 -47.68 -20.40 -26.26
CA SER A 619 -46.20 -20.29 -26.30
C SER A 619 -45.38 -19.38 -25.34
N PRO A 620 -44.26 -19.87 -24.77
CA PRO A 620 -43.35 -19.07 -23.97
C PRO A 620 -42.31 -18.30 -24.82
N PRO A 621 -41.97 -17.06 -24.44
CA PRO A 621 -40.66 -16.48 -24.72
C PRO A 621 -39.95 -15.98 -23.45
N SER A 622 -38.67 -16.34 -23.35
CA SER A 622 -37.59 -15.43 -22.94
C SER A 622 -37.80 -14.56 -21.69
N ALA A 623 -37.77 -15.15 -20.50
CA ALA A 623 -37.39 -14.44 -19.28
C ALA A 623 -35.87 -14.53 -19.08
N SER A 624 -35.23 -13.38 -18.92
CA SER A 624 -33.82 -13.25 -18.56
C SER A 624 -33.55 -13.87 -17.19
N ILE A 625 -32.71 -14.91 -17.16
CA ILE A 625 -32.10 -15.37 -15.90
C ILE A 625 -30.97 -14.38 -15.57
N SER A 626 -31.27 -13.42 -14.70
CA SER A 626 -30.25 -12.73 -13.92
C SER A 626 -29.59 -13.74 -12.99
N ALA A 627 -28.47 -14.31 -13.44
CA ALA A 627 -27.67 -15.19 -12.60
C ALA A 627 -27.18 -14.42 -11.36
N PRO A 628 -27.35 -14.96 -10.14
CA PRO A 628 -26.77 -14.33 -8.96
C PRO A 628 -25.24 -14.43 -9.06
N ALA A 629 -24.56 -13.28 -9.03
CA ALA A 629 -23.11 -13.24 -9.00
C ALA A 629 -22.61 -13.98 -7.75
N SER A 630 -21.82 -15.03 -7.96
CA SER A 630 -21.22 -15.82 -6.88
C SER A 630 -20.16 -14.99 -6.17
N VAL A 631 -20.54 -14.35 -5.06
CA VAL A 631 -19.62 -13.66 -4.16
C VAL A 631 -18.65 -14.68 -3.58
N ALA A 632 -17.35 -14.52 -3.88
CA ALA A 632 -16.31 -15.35 -3.29
C ALA A 632 -16.22 -15.10 -1.77
N PRO A 633 -16.00 -16.12 -0.93
CA PRO A 633 -15.90 -15.94 0.51
C PRO A 633 -14.65 -15.12 0.86
N ALA A 634 -14.85 -14.06 1.65
CA ALA A 634 -13.78 -13.18 2.11
C ALA A 634 -12.76 -13.93 2.97
N SER A 635 -11.48 -13.60 2.79
CA SER A 635 -10.38 -14.08 3.62
C SER A 635 -10.46 -13.50 5.04
N PRO A 636 -10.00 -14.24 6.07
CA PRO A 636 -9.99 -13.76 7.44
C PRO A 636 -9.00 -12.59 7.62
N PRO A 637 -9.25 -11.68 8.58
CA PRO A 637 -8.45 -10.46 8.74
C PRO A 637 -7.01 -10.77 9.18
N PHE A 638 -6.06 -10.01 8.64
CA PHE A 638 -4.65 -10.07 9.03
C PHE A 638 -4.46 -9.73 10.51
N ALA A 639 -3.71 -10.58 11.23
CA ALA A 639 -3.29 -10.27 12.59
C ALA A 639 -2.24 -9.14 12.60
N ALA A 640 -2.46 -8.11 13.42
CA ALA A 640 -1.54 -6.99 13.54
C ALA A 640 -0.17 -7.43 14.10
N PRO A 641 0.95 -6.84 13.62
CA PRO A 641 2.28 -7.13 14.15
C PRO A 641 2.42 -6.61 15.59
N VAL A 642 2.94 -7.46 16.47
CA VAL A 642 3.23 -7.11 17.87
C VAL A 642 4.57 -6.33 17.91
N PRO A 643 4.70 -5.21 18.63
CA PRO A 643 5.95 -4.44 18.66
C PRO A 643 7.13 -5.25 19.23
N ASP A 644 8.25 -5.29 18.50
CA ASP A 644 9.47 -5.99 18.94
C ASP A 644 10.26 -5.11 19.93
N LEU A 645 10.05 -5.38 21.22
CA LEU A 645 10.67 -4.68 22.33
C LEU A 645 11.98 -5.37 22.75
N LEU A 646 13.04 -5.19 21.96
CA LEU A 646 14.41 -5.61 22.29
C LEU A 646 15.46 -4.54 21.92
N GLY A 647 15.26 -3.33 22.46
CA GLY A 647 16.32 -2.35 22.63
C GLY A 647 17.00 -2.50 23.99
N ASP A 648 18.33 -2.41 23.98
CA ASP A 648 19.24 -2.20 25.11
C ASP A 648 19.64 -3.40 26.00
N SER A 649 20.88 -3.89 25.80
CA SER A 649 21.73 -4.58 26.80
C SER A 649 23.17 -4.76 26.30
N ILE A 650 23.97 -3.70 26.52
CA ILE A 650 25.40 -3.66 26.85
C ILE A 650 26.27 -4.93 26.60
N GLY A 651 27.16 -4.79 25.62
CA GLY A 651 28.62 -5.03 25.66
C GLY A 651 29.26 -6.14 26.52
N MET A 652 30.07 -6.97 25.87
CA MET A 652 31.29 -7.53 26.45
C MET A 652 32.34 -7.84 25.36
N ASP A 653 33.58 -7.43 25.59
CA ASP A 653 34.71 -7.66 24.68
C ASP A 653 35.10 -9.13 24.58
N ASN A 654 35.62 -9.56 23.43
CA ASN A 654 36.84 -10.36 23.44
C ASN A 654 37.61 -10.26 22.13
N SER A 655 38.91 -9.96 22.24
CA SER A 655 39.83 -9.80 21.12
C SER A 655 40.64 -11.07 20.89
N SER A 656 40.76 -11.49 19.63
CA SER A 656 41.71 -12.54 19.24
C SER A 656 42.30 -12.23 17.85
N ILE A 657 43.50 -11.66 17.86
CA ILE A 657 44.31 -11.36 16.67
C ILE A 657 45.09 -12.62 16.27
N VAL A 658 45.05 -12.98 14.99
CA VAL A 658 45.97 -13.95 14.35
C VAL A 658 46.36 -13.35 12.98
N PRO A 659 47.64 -13.40 12.54
CA PRO A 659 48.18 -12.39 11.63
C PRO A 659 47.97 -12.66 10.13
N LEU A 660 48.20 -11.61 9.32
CA LEU A 660 48.23 -11.65 7.86
C LEU A 660 49.37 -12.53 7.33
N ASP A 661 49.12 -13.16 6.18
CA ASP A 661 50.16 -13.53 5.22
C ASP A 661 49.80 -13.01 3.80
N GLN A 662 50.79 -12.97 2.91
CA GLN A 662 50.85 -12.10 1.72
C GLN A 662 49.90 -12.45 0.53
N PRO A 663 49.63 -11.49 -0.39
CA PRO A 663 48.52 -11.62 -1.34
C PRO A 663 48.76 -12.60 -2.50
N ALA A 664 47.80 -13.50 -2.70
CA ALA A 664 47.72 -14.34 -3.89
C ALA A 664 47.05 -13.60 -5.06
N THR A 665 47.53 -13.84 -6.28
CA THR A 665 46.91 -13.32 -7.51
C THR A 665 45.51 -13.93 -7.73
N PRO A 666 44.48 -13.14 -8.10
CA PRO A 666 43.11 -13.62 -8.21
C PRO A 666 42.91 -14.44 -9.50
N THR A 667 43.20 -15.73 -9.46
CA THR A 667 42.90 -16.67 -10.55
C THR A 667 41.42 -17.09 -10.54
N GLY A 668 40.77 -16.98 -11.70
CA GLY A 668 39.38 -17.41 -11.90
C GLY A 668 38.80 -16.83 -13.20
N PRO A 669 37.60 -17.26 -13.62
CA PRO A 669 36.98 -16.76 -14.85
C PRO A 669 36.70 -15.26 -14.77
N PRO A 670 36.70 -14.54 -15.92
CA PRO A 670 36.38 -13.13 -15.98
C PRO A 670 34.95 -12.88 -15.48
N LEU A 671 34.77 -11.83 -14.68
CA LEU A 671 33.47 -11.42 -14.15
C LEU A 671 33.01 -10.15 -14.90
N PRO A 672 31.70 -9.96 -15.14
CA PRO A 672 31.20 -8.73 -15.72
C PRO A 672 31.36 -7.56 -14.74
N ILE A 673 31.75 -6.39 -15.27
CA ILE A 673 31.91 -5.17 -14.47
C ILE A 673 30.52 -4.60 -14.17
N LEU A 674 30.17 -4.48 -12.88
CA LEU A 674 28.90 -3.93 -12.41
C LEU A 674 29.03 -2.50 -11.92
N LEU A 675 30.18 -2.16 -11.33
CA LEU A 675 30.55 -0.79 -10.95
C LEU A 675 31.89 -0.43 -11.63
N PRO A 676 31.88 0.36 -12.71
CA PRO A 676 33.09 0.90 -13.33
C PRO A 676 33.88 1.84 -12.40
N ALA A 677 35.21 1.87 -12.52
CA ALA A 677 36.07 2.75 -11.71
C ALA A 677 35.73 4.25 -11.81
N SER A 678 35.16 4.69 -12.95
CA SER A 678 34.75 6.08 -13.18
C SER A 678 33.56 6.51 -12.32
N THR A 679 32.57 5.63 -12.12
CA THR A 679 31.42 5.87 -11.25
C THR A 679 31.70 5.49 -9.79
N GLY A 680 32.56 4.50 -9.56
CA GLY A 680 32.97 4.05 -8.23
C GLY A 680 34.07 4.89 -7.55
N GLN A 681 34.40 6.09 -8.07
CA GLN A 681 35.44 6.97 -7.52
C GLN A 681 36.80 6.25 -7.33
N GLY A 682 37.20 5.45 -8.32
CA GLY A 682 38.39 4.62 -8.30
C GLY A 682 38.14 3.17 -7.86
N LEU A 683 37.05 2.86 -7.14
CA LEU A 683 36.68 1.46 -6.88
C LEU A 683 36.01 0.86 -8.12
N GLN A 684 36.49 -0.29 -8.58
CA GLN A 684 35.80 -1.12 -9.59
C GLN A 684 35.32 -2.42 -8.93
N ILE A 685 34.06 -2.81 -9.22
CA ILE A 685 33.45 -4.05 -8.76
C ILE A 685 32.93 -4.83 -9.96
N SER A 686 33.38 -6.08 -10.06
CA SER A 686 32.89 -7.06 -11.03
C SER A 686 32.30 -8.24 -10.28
N ALA A 687 31.09 -8.69 -10.59
CA ALA A 687 30.47 -9.79 -9.86
C ALA A 687 29.51 -10.63 -10.72
N GLN A 688 29.25 -11.85 -10.27
CA GLN A 688 28.25 -12.74 -10.87
C GLN A 688 27.70 -13.71 -9.81
N LEU A 689 26.41 -14.01 -9.88
CA LEU A 689 25.79 -15.08 -9.11
C LEU A 689 26.16 -16.45 -9.71
N THR A 690 26.65 -17.37 -8.87
CA THR A 690 27.13 -18.70 -9.27
C THR A 690 26.63 -19.76 -8.31
N ARG A 691 26.56 -21.03 -8.76
CA ARG A 691 26.23 -22.18 -7.91
C ARG A 691 27.47 -23.08 -7.79
N ARG A 692 27.75 -23.59 -6.59
CA ARG A 692 28.82 -24.58 -6.33
C ARG A 692 28.33 -25.55 -5.26
N ASP A 693 28.54 -26.84 -5.47
CA ASP A 693 28.25 -27.91 -4.50
C ASP A 693 26.84 -27.81 -3.86
N GLY A 694 25.83 -27.51 -4.69
CA GLY A 694 24.44 -27.33 -4.27
C GLY A 694 24.10 -25.96 -3.65
N GLU A 695 25.09 -25.14 -3.27
CA GLU A 695 24.90 -23.83 -2.64
C GLU A 695 25.11 -22.64 -3.60
N MET A 696 24.53 -21.49 -3.26
CA MET A 696 24.57 -20.26 -4.06
C MET A 696 25.65 -19.31 -3.54
N PHE A 697 26.52 -18.82 -4.42
CA PHE A 697 27.60 -17.89 -4.09
C PHE A 697 27.60 -16.70 -5.04
N TYR A 698 27.72 -15.49 -4.48
CA TYR A 698 28.01 -14.29 -5.22
C TYR A 698 29.53 -14.12 -5.35
N SER A 699 30.05 -14.40 -6.55
CA SER A 699 31.49 -14.28 -6.84
C SER A 699 31.79 -12.84 -7.20
N MET A 700 32.64 -12.17 -6.41
CA MET A 700 32.96 -10.76 -6.59
C MET A 700 34.48 -10.53 -6.71
N LEU A 701 34.88 -9.58 -7.54
CA LEU A 701 36.23 -9.04 -7.67
C LEU A 701 36.17 -7.53 -7.42
N PHE A 702 37.04 -7.05 -6.53
CA PHE A 702 37.17 -5.65 -6.16
C PHE A 702 38.55 -5.17 -6.57
N GLU A 703 38.63 -4.04 -7.26
CA GLU A 703 39.88 -3.42 -7.73
C GLU A 703 39.95 -1.96 -7.26
N ASN A 704 41.01 -1.60 -6.53
CA ASN A 704 41.21 -0.25 -6.03
C ASN A 704 42.10 0.56 -6.98
N ASN A 705 41.50 1.34 -7.87
CA ASN A 705 42.18 2.32 -8.74
C ASN A 705 42.19 3.74 -8.12
N SER A 706 41.81 3.90 -6.85
CA SER A 706 41.93 5.17 -6.12
C SER A 706 43.32 5.36 -5.53
N GLN A 707 43.61 6.56 -5.02
CA GLN A 707 44.88 6.89 -4.35
C GLN A 707 44.88 6.60 -2.83
N VAL A 708 43.83 5.95 -2.30
CA VAL A 708 43.63 5.75 -0.85
C VAL A 708 43.38 4.25 -0.56
N PRO A 709 43.94 3.67 0.52
CA PRO A 709 43.76 2.25 0.84
C PRO A 709 42.39 1.94 1.46
N LEU A 710 41.52 1.23 0.73
CA LEU A 710 40.12 1.03 1.09
C LEU A 710 39.90 -0.17 2.03
N ASP A 711 39.10 0.02 3.08
CA ASP A 711 38.82 -0.98 4.12
C ASP A 711 37.36 -0.93 4.63
N GLY A 712 36.94 -1.94 5.42
CA GLY A 712 35.62 -1.97 6.05
C GLY A 712 34.46 -2.24 5.09
N PHE A 713 34.69 -3.03 4.04
CA PHE A 713 33.67 -3.34 3.03
C PHE A 713 32.44 -4.05 3.62
N MET A 714 31.26 -3.50 3.34
CA MET A 714 29.96 -4.07 3.68
C MET A 714 29.07 -4.08 2.45
N ILE A 715 28.23 -5.11 2.35
CA ILE A 715 27.30 -5.32 1.23
C ILE A 715 25.89 -5.56 1.74
N GLN A 716 24.90 -5.04 1.02
CA GLN A 716 23.49 -5.25 1.26
C GLN A 716 22.79 -5.46 -0.07
N PHE A 717 21.80 -6.36 -0.08
CA PHE A 717 20.94 -6.61 -1.23
C PHE A 717 19.56 -6.05 -0.92
N ASN A 718 18.96 -5.32 -1.87
CA ASN A 718 17.59 -4.84 -1.71
C ASN A 718 16.59 -6.01 -1.81
N LYS A 719 15.33 -5.73 -1.41
CA LYS A 719 14.23 -6.68 -1.61
C LYS A 719 14.13 -7.05 -3.08
N ASN A 720 14.07 -8.34 -3.38
CA ASN A 720 14.08 -8.87 -4.74
C ASN A 720 13.16 -10.10 -4.88
N THR A 721 12.78 -10.43 -6.11
CA THR A 721 11.81 -11.47 -6.45
C THR A 721 12.07 -12.82 -5.77
N PHE A 722 13.34 -13.20 -5.62
CA PHE A 722 13.76 -14.51 -5.11
C PHE A 722 14.18 -14.48 -3.63
N GLY A 723 14.10 -13.30 -3.00
CA GLY A 723 14.49 -13.07 -1.61
C GLY A 723 15.98 -13.30 -1.32
N LEU A 724 16.84 -13.09 -2.33
CA LEU A 724 18.29 -13.24 -2.24
C LEU A 724 18.89 -12.27 -1.21
N VAL A 725 19.74 -12.77 -0.32
CA VAL A 725 20.46 -11.99 0.70
C VAL A 725 21.80 -12.66 1.02
N ALA A 726 22.77 -11.87 1.50
CA ALA A 726 24.04 -12.40 2.01
C ALA A 726 23.81 -13.30 3.23
N ALA A 727 24.46 -14.46 3.28
CA ALA A 727 24.43 -15.38 4.43
C ALA A 727 25.28 -14.92 5.63
N GLY A 728 26.12 -13.90 5.44
CA GLY A 728 27.08 -13.38 6.40
C GLY A 728 27.78 -12.10 5.91
N PRO A 729 28.72 -11.54 6.69
CA PRO A 729 29.44 -10.34 6.31
C PRO A 729 30.40 -10.59 5.14
N LEU A 730 30.66 -9.53 4.37
CA LEU A 730 31.60 -9.57 3.24
C LEU A 730 33.04 -9.70 3.75
N GLN A 731 33.70 -10.81 3.42
CA GLN A 731 35.09 -11.04 3.79
C GLN A 731 36.01 -10.54 2.67
N LEU A 732 36.60 -9.36 2.89
CA LEU A 732 37.62 -8.74 2.03
C LEU A 732 38.77 -8.20 2.89
N PRO A 733 40.04 -8.39 2.48
CA PRO A 733 41.16 -7.68 3.08
C PRO A 733 41.14 -6.20 2.69
N GLN A 734 41.94 -5.37 3.39
CA GLN A 734 42.18 -3.99 2.99
C GLN A 734 42.84 -3.94 1.60
N LEU A 735 42.29 -3.13 0.70
CA LEU A 735 42.77 -2.96 -0.67
C LEU A 735 43.67 -1.73 -0.77
N GLN A 736 44.98 -1.95 -0.96
CA GLN A 736 45.93 -0.88 -1.25
C GLN A 736 45.69 -0.29 -2.66
N PRO A 737 46.08 0.97 -2.93
CA PRO A 737 46.06 1.55 -4.28
C PRO A 737 46.73 0.64 -5.32
N GLY A 738 46.06 0.40 -6.44
CA GLY A 738 46.52 -0.49 -7.52
C GLY A 738 46.38 -1.99 -7.25
N THR A 739 45.74 -2.42 -6.15
CA THR A 739 45.55 -3.84 -5.81
C THR A 739 44.11 -4.31 -5.98
N SER A 740 43.93 -5.63 -6.08
CA SER A 740 42.63 -6.27 -6.23
C SER A 740 42.48 -7.52 -5.37
N ALA A 741 41.26 -7.84 -4.98
CA ALA A 741 40.92 -9.06 -4.24
C ALA A 741 39.62 -9.67 -4.75
N ARG A 742 39.58 -11.00 -4.81
CA ARG A 742 38.39 -11.79 -5.17
C ARG A 742 37.82 -12.43 -3.90
N THR A 743 36.49 -12.45 -3.78
CA THR A 743 35.77 -13.06 -2.66
C THR A 743 34.54 -13.83 -3.15
N LEU A 744 34.10 -14.80 -2.36
CA LEU A 744 32.90 -15.61 -2.60
C LEU A 744 31.96 -15.41 -1.41
N LEU A 745 30.87 -14.69 -1.63
CA LEU A 745 29.87 -14.42 -0.60
C LEU A 745 28.75 -15.48 -0.68
N PRO A 746 28.52 -16.31 0.35
CA PRO A 746 27.43 -17.27 0.32
C PRO A 746 26.07 -16.53 0.38
N MET A 747 25.09 -17.02 -0.37
CA MET A 747 23.79 -16.39 -0.55
C MET A 747 22.64 -17.28 -0.04
N LEU A 748 21.70 -16.68 0.68
CA LEU A 748 20.43 -17.29 1.08
C LEU A 748 19.30 -16.78 0.19
N MET A 749 18.24 -17.59 0.03
CA MET A 749 17.02 -17.22 -0.69
C MET A 749 15.83 -17.04 0.27
N PHE A 750 14.76 -16.42 -0.23
CA PHE A 750 13.46 -16.28 0.45
C PHE A 750 13.41 -15.51 1.77
N GLN A 751 14.46 -14.76 2.15
CA GLN A 751 14.42 -13.92 3.34
C GLN A 751 14.01 -12.47 3.02
N ASN A 752 14.39 -11.95 1.86
CA ASN A 752 14.23 -10.52 1.53
C ASN A 752 13.37 -10.30 0.28
N MET A 753 12.13 -10.82 0.28
CA MET A 753 11.27 -10.79 -0.92
C MET A 753 10.63 -9.41 -1.17
N SER A 754 10.60 -8.98 -2.43
CA SER A 754 9.81 -7.83 -2.90
C SER A 754 8.36 -8.23 -3.18
N GLN A 755 7.41 -7.30 -2.97
CA GLN A 755 6.04 -7.41 -3.47
C GLN A 755 5.95 -6.62 -4.78
N GLY A 756 5.51 -7.26 -5.86
CA GLY A 756 5.48 -6.71 -7.22
C GLY A 756 5.63 -7.80 -8.29
N PRO A 757 5.55 -7.45 -9.58
CA PRO A 757 5.79 -8.40 -10.67
C PRO A 757 7.22 -8.97 -10.61
N PRO A 758 7.44 -10.21 -11.06
CA PRO A 758 8.75 -10.84 -10.98
C PRO A 758 9.77 -10.09 -11.86
N SER A 759 10.92 -9.78 -11.28
CA SER A 759 12.05 -9.10 -11.94
C SER A 759 13.35 -9.88 -11.77
N SER A 760 14.19 -9.87 -12.81
CA SER A 760 15.54 -10.45 -12.81
C SER A 760 16.61 -9.47 -12.31
N LEU A 761 16.27 -8.22 -11.96
CA LEU A 761 17.22 -7.22 -11.50
C LEU A 761 17.50 -7.37 -10.00
N LEU A 762 18.78 -7.48 -9.65
CA LEU A 762 19.28 -7.54 -8.29
C LEU A 762 20.00 -6.22 -7.97
N GLN A 763 19.38 -5.37 -7.16
CA GLN A 763 20.01 -4.13 -6.71
C GLN A 763 20.91 -4.41 -5.50
N VAL A 764 22.17 -3.99 -5.60
CA VAL A 764 23.22 -4.24 -4.62
C VAL A 764 23.80 -2.91 -4.15
N ALA A 765 23.91 -2.75 -2.84
CA ALA A 765 24.57 -1.64 -2.19
C ALA A 765 25.88 -2.11 -1.57
N VAL A 766 26.99 -1.42 -1.85
CA VAL A 766 28.30 -1.65 -1.22
C VAL A 766 28.77 -0.35 -0.59
N ARG A 767 29.34 -0.45 0.62
CA ARG A 767 30.02 0.68 1.29
C ARG A 767 31.36 0.26 1.86
N ASN A 768 32.23 1.22 2.10
CA ASN A 768 33.47 1.05 2.85
C ASN A 768 33.58 2.17 3.92
N ASN A 769 34.69 2.23 4.65
CA ASN A 769 34.86 3.22 5.74
C ASN A 769 35.16 4.66 5.27
N GLN A 770 35.49 4.87 3.99
CA GLN A 770 36.20 6.07 3.52
C GLN A 770 35.48 6.80 2.37
N GLN A 771 34.55 6.13 1.70
CA GLN A 771 33.86 6.58 0.50
C GLN A 771 32.34 6.34 0.63
N PRO A 772 31.50 7.05 -0.15
CA PRO A 772 30.05 6.89 -0.08
C PRO A 772 29.57 5.48 -0.45
N VAL A 773 28.32 5.17 -0.12
CA VAL A 773 27.65 3.93 -0.53
C VAL A 773 27.44 3.95 -2.06
N TRP A 774 27.92 2.92 -2.75
CA TRP A 774 27.65 2.70 -4.17
C TRP A 774 26.49 1.74 -4.36
N TYR A 775 25.61 2.09 -5.28
CA TYR A 775 24.50 1.24 -5.71
C TYR A 775 24.76 0.81 -7.16
N PHE A 776 24.61 -0.49 -7.42
CA PHE A 776 24.69 -1.05 -8.77
C PHE A 776 23.66 -2.16 -8.95
N ASN A 777 23.33 -2.45 -10.21
CA ASN A 777 22.36 -3.47 -10.57
C ASN A 777 23.08 -4.65 -11.22
N ASP A 778 22.76 -5.86 -10.78
CA ASP A 778 23.14 -7.11 -11.44
C ASP A 778 21.91 -7.76 -12.08
N LYS A 779 22.13 -8.61 -13.08
CA LYS A 779 21.07 -9.41 -13.73
C LYS A 779 21.17 -10.87 -13.31
N ILE A 780 20.18 -11.35 -12.56
CA ILE A 780 20.11 -12.75 -12.10
C ILE A 780 19.96 -13.66 -13.31
N THR A 781 21.01 -14.44 -13.61
CA THR A 781 20.96 -15.46 -14.66
C THR A 781 20.14 -16.66 -14.15
N PHE A 782 18.96 -16.86 -14.70
CA PHE A 782 17.93 -17.68 -14.05
C PHE A 782 18.28 -19.18 -13.97
N HIS A 783 19.12 -19.71 -14.88
CA HIS A 783 19.56 -21.12 -14.83
C HIS A 783 20.33 -21.48 -13.54
N VAL A 784 20.96 -20.50 -12.88
CA VAL A 784 21.71 -20.73 -11.62
C VAL A 784 20.75 -21.09 -10.46
N LEU A 785 19.45 -20.79 -10.61
CA LEU A 785 18.42 -21.15 -9.64
C LEU A 785 17.97 -22.62 -9.75
N PHE A 786 18.27 -23.33 -10.85
CA PHE A 786 17.82 -24.71 -11.03
C PHE A 786 18.43 -25.68 -10.00
N THR A 787 17.59 -26.55 -9.43
CA THR A 787 17.95 -27.45 -8.33
C THR A 787 18.15 -28.90 -8.77
N GLU A 788 19.05 -29.61 -8.10
CA GLU A 788 19.36 -31.03 -8.36
C GLU A 788 18.14 -31.96 -8.14
N ASP A 789 17.18 -31.55 -7.32
CA ASP A 789 15.90 -32.27 -7.11
C ASP A 789 14.88 -32.06 -8.26
N GLY A 790 15.30 -31.42 -9.35
CA GLY A 790 14.54 -31.27 -10.59
C GLY A 790 14.55 -32.49 -11.52
N ARG A 791 15.28 -33.55 -11.17
CA ARG A 791 15.28 -34.82 -11.91
C ARG A 791 13.97 -35.58 -11.66
N MET A 792 13.18 -35.77 -12.71
CA MET A 792 11.89 -36.50 -12.64
C MET A 792 11.98 -37.87 -13.32
N GLU A 793 11.12 -38.80 -12.89
CA GLU A 793 10.84 -40.02 -13.65
C GLU A 793 9.79 -39.75 -14.74
N ARG A 794 9.78 -40.57 -15.80
CA ARG A 794 8.86 -40.42 -16.94
C ARG A 794 7.38 -40.52 -16.55
N SER A 795 7.06 -41.34 -15.55
CA SER A 795 5.74 -41.45 -14.91
C SER A 795 5.33 -40.14 -14.26
N ALA A 796 6.16 -39.63 -13.33
CA ALA A 796 5.93 -38.37 -12.62
C ALA A 796 5.86 -37.15 -13.54
N PHE A 797 6.66 -37.12 -14.61
CA PHE A 797 6.58 -36.08 -15.64
C PHE A 797 5.21 -36.06 -16.33
N LEU A 798 4.71 -37.22 -16.77
CA LEU A 798 3.40 -37.33 -17.44
C LEU A 798 2.23 -37.01 -16.49
N GLU A 799 2.33 -37.39 -15.22
CA GLU A 799 1.34 -37.05 -14.19
C GLU A 799 1.31 -35.53 -13.93
N THR A 800 2.48 -34.92 -13.75
CA THR A 800 2.60 -33.46 -13.53
C THR A 800 2.14 -32.68 -14.76
N TRP A 801 2.50 -33.11 -15.97
CA TRP A 801 2.06 -32.48 -17.23
C TRP A 801 0.54 -32.47 -17.39
N ARG A 802 -0.14 -33.54 -16.94
CA ARG A 802 -1.60 -33.67 -16.99
C ARG A 802 -2.33 -32.94 -15.86
N SER A 803 -1.66 -32.72 -14.73
CA SER A 803 -2.24 -31.99 -13.59
C SER A 803 -2.25 -30.47 -13.77
N LEU A 804 -1.40 -29.94 -14.66
CA LEU A 804 -1.33 -28.51 -14.95
C LEU A 804 -2.30 -28.13 -16.08
N PRO A 805 -3.10 -27.06 -15.92
CA PRO A 805 -3.95 -26.54 -16.99
C PRO A 805 -3.17 -26.15 -18.25
N ASP A 806 -3.81 -26.21 -19.42
CA ASP A 806 -3.19 -25.80 -20.68
C ASP A 806 -2.95 -24.28 -20.76
N SER A 807 -3.68 -23.48 -19.97
CA SER A 807 -3.40 -22.04 -19.78
C SER A 807 -2.05 -21.74 -19.12
N ASN A 808 -1.39 -22.75 -18.55
CA ASN A 808 -0.07 -22.63 -17.91
C ASN A 808 1.08 -23.03 -18.86
N GLU A 809 0.77 -23.33 -20.12
CA GLU A 809 1.74 -23.67 -21.16
C GLU A 809 2.02 -22.43 -22.01
N VAL A 810 3.28 -21.98 -22.01
CA VAL A 810 3.75 -20.85 -22.83
C VAL A 810 4.75 -21.39 -23.85
N SER A 811 4.79 -20.83 -25.06
CA SER A 811 5.74 -21.21 -26.11
C SER A 811 6.52 -20.01 -26.63
N GLN A 812 7.79 -20.21 -26.96
CA GLN A 812 8.65 -19.23 -27.62
C GLN A 812 9.55 -19.93 -28.66
N ASP A 813 9.74 -19.28 -29.81
CA ASP A 813 10.58 -19.77 -30.91
C ASP A 813 11.93 -19.03 -30.91
N PHE A 814 13.03 -19.77 -31.04
CA PHE A 814 14.40 -19.27 -31.10
C PHE A 814 14.99 -19.49 -32.50
N GLU A 815 14.91 -18.49 -33.37
CA GLU A 815 15.29 -18.62 -34.79
C GLU A 815 16.81 -18.79 -35.00
N ALA A 816 17.64 -18.20 -34.13
CA ALA A 816 19.10 -18.15 -34.31
C ALA A 816 19.86 -19.40 -33.79
N ILE A 817 19.19 -20.29 -33.05
CA ILE A 817 19.85 -21.42 -32.35
C ILE A 817 19.93 -22.65 -33.26
N VAL A 818 21.10 -23.28 -33.34
CA VAL A 818 21.34 -24.53 -34.09
C VAL A 818 21.79 -25.64 -33.15
N ILE A 819 20.96 -26.67 -32.96
CA ILE A 819 21.37 -27.87 -32.21
C ILE A 819 22.10 -28.82 -33.16
N GLY A 820 23.45 -28.77 -33.13
CA GLY A 820 24.33 -29.59 -33.97
C GLY A 820 24.60 -31.00 -33.44
N ASN A 821 24.96 -31.12 -32.14
CA ASN A 821 25.17 -32.42 -31.48
C ASN A 821 24.26 -32.54 -30.26
N VAL A 822 23.25 -33.40 -30.38
CA VAL A 822 22.22 -33.64 -29.37
C VAL A 822 22.81 -34.12 -28.03
N GLU A 823 23.80 -35.02 -28.03
CA GLU A 823 24.36 -35.57 -26.80
C GLU A 823 25.12 -34.49 -26.02
N ALA A 824 25.95 -33.71 -26.70
CA ALA A 824 26.67 -32.58 -26.09
C ALA A 824 25.73 -31.49 -25.55
N THR A 825 24.60 -31.23 -26.23
CA THR A 825 23.57 -30.30 -25.73
C THR A 825 22.88 -30.84 -24.49
N LEU A 826 22.53 -32.15 -24.45
CA LEU A 826 21.91 -32.76 -23.27
C LEU A 826 22.86 -32.82 -22.06
N ASP A 827 24.15 -33.10 -22.26
CA ASP A 827 25.16 -33.08 -21.20
C ASP A 827 25.34 -31.68 -20.60
N ARG A 828 25.32 -30.62 -21.44
CA ARG A 828 25.38 -29.22 -21.00
C ARG A 828 24.14 -28.80 -20.20
N LEU A 829 22.95 -29.22 -20.66
CA LEU A 829 21.70 -28.99 -19.95
C LEU A 829 21.71 -29.70 -18.58
N ALA A 830 22.18 -30.95 -18.53
CA ALA A 830 22.31 -31.72 -17.30
C ALA A 830 23.30 -31.08 -16.32
N ALA A 831 24.43 -30.54 -16.80
CA ALA A 831 25.39 -29.77 -15.99
C ALA A 831 24.80 -28.48 -15.38
N SER A 832 23.65 -28.02 -15.89
CA SER A 832 22.90 -26.85 -15.40
C SER A 832 21.59 -27.24 -14.70
N ASN A 833 21.46 -28.48 -14.20
CA ASN A 833 20.27 -29.01 -13.53
C ASN A 833 18.98 -29.05 -14.40
N VAL A 834 19.12 -29.16 -15.72
CA VAL A 834 18.02 -29.43 -16.66
C VAL A 834 18.13 -30.86 -17.16
N PHE A 835 17.21 -31.74 -16.73
CA PHE A 835 17.34 -33.18 -16.88
C PHE A 835 16.53 -33.74 -18.04
N PHE A 836 17.13 -34.62 -18.84
CA PHE A 836 16.45 -35.31 -19.93
C PHE A 836 15.47 -36.39 -19.45
N ILE A 837 14.25 -36.40 -20.00
CA ILE A 837 13.18 -37.35 -19.67
C ILE A 837 12.90 -38.32 -20.82
N ALA A 838 12.69 -37.80 -22.03
CA ALA A 838 12.35 -38.60 -23.21
C ALA A 838 12.63 -37.86 -24.52
N LYS A 839 12.91 -38.62 -25.58
CA LYS A 839 12.93 -38.13 -26.95
C LYS A 839 11.77 -38.74 -27.74
N ARG A 840 11.11 -37.94 -28.57
CA ARG A 840 10.12 -38.38 -29.57
C ARG A 840 10.55 -37.81 -30.92
N LYS A 841 10.38 -38.60 -31.99
CA LYS A 841 10.57 -38.12 -33.36
C LYS A 841 9.20 -37.87 -33.99
N ASN A 842 8.99 -36.69 -34.56
CA ASN A 842 7.74 -36.31 -35.21
C ASN A 842 8.05 -35.84 -36.65
N ALA A 843 7.82 -36.73 -37.62
CA ALA A 843 8.28 -36.56 -39.01
C ALA A 843 9.79 -36.20 -39.08
N ASN A 844 10.11 -34.97 -39.50
CA ASN A 844 11.48 -34.46 -39.63
C ASN A 844 11.98 -33.67 -38.40
N GLN A 845 11.15 -33.47 -37.38
CA GLN A 845 11.51 -32.78 -36.13
C GLN A 845 11.81 -33.78 -35.02
N ASP A 846 12.83 -33.48 -34.23
CA ASP A 846 13.13 -34.15 -32.97
C ASP A 846 12.55 -33.32 -31.82
N VAL A 847 11.81 -33.99 -30.93
CA VAL A 847 11.15 -33.41 -29.75
C VAL A 847 11.78 -33.99 -28.48
N PHE A 848 12.23 -33.12 -27.59
CA PHE A 848 12.91 -33.47 -26.33
C PHE A 848 12.08 -33.00 -25.14
N TYR A 849 11.76 -33.92 -24.24
CA TYR A 849 11.12 -33.63 -22.96
C TYR A 849 12.20 -33.53 -21.89
N LEU A 850 12.24 -32.38 -21.20
CA LEU A 850 13.19 -32.09 -20.12
C LEU A 850 12.43 -31.66 -18.85
N SER A 851 12.99 -31.93 -17.69
CA SER A 851 12.50 -31.41 -16.41
C SER A 851 13.57 -30.55 -15.72
N ALA A 852 13.13 -29.43 -15.17
CA ALA A 852 13.90 -28.63 -14.24
C ALA A 852 13.01 -28.29 -13.04
N LYS A 853 13.59 -27.71 -11.99
CA LYS A 853 12.85 -27.26 -10.81
C LYS A 853 13.57 -26.07 -10.20
N ILE A 854 12.81 -25.20 -9.57
CA ILE A 854 13.32 -24.06 -8.80
C ILE A 854 13.00 -24.22 -7.31
N PRO A 855 13.70 -23.50 -6.43
CA PRO A 855 13.50 -23.60 -4.98
C PRO A 855 12.06 -23.22 -4.59
N ARG A 856 11.56 -23.79 -3.48
CA ARG A 856 10.13 -24.07 -3.17
C ARG A 856 9.50 -25.25 -3.93
N GLY A 857 10.27 -25.94 -4.77
CA GLY A 857 9.86 -27.21 -5.38
C GLY A 857 8.93 -27.07 -6.57
N ILE A 858 8.87 -25.88 -7.19
CA ILE A 858 8.01 -25.60 -8.36
C ILE A 858 8.61 -26.32 -9.58
N PRO A 859 7.91 -27.30 -10.18
CA PRO A 859 8.38 -28.03 -11.35
C PRO A 859 8.28 -27.17 -12.61
N ILE A 860 9.25 -27.34 -13.50
CA ILE A 860 9.31 -26.72 -14.82
C ILE A 860 9.42 -27.87 -15.83
N LEU A 861 8.38 -28.04 -16.64
CA LEU A 861 8.31 -29.05 -17.68
C LEU A 861 8.60 -28.37 -19.01
N ILE A 862 9.56 -28.88 -19.78
CA ILE A 862 10.04 -28.26 -21.02
C ILE A 862 9.89 -29.25 -22.17
N GLU A 863 9.30 -28.82 -23.28
CA GLU A 863 9.33 -29.50 -24.57
C GLU A 863 10.16 -28.65 -25.54
N LEU A 864 11.29 -29.17 -26.03
CA LEU A 864 12.09 -28.57 -27.09
C LEU A 864 11.85 -29.29 -28.41
N THR A 865 11.41 -28.57 -29.44
CA THR A 865 11.20 -29.08 -30.80
C THR A 865 12.20 -28.42 -31.75
N THR A 866 13.00 -29.22 -32.46
CA THR A 866 14.07 -28.73 -33.35
C THR A 866 14.25 -29.66 -34.56
N VAL A 867 14.89 -29.16 -35.62
CA VAL A 867 15.49 -30.01 -36.65
C VAL A 867 17.01 -29.98 -36.47
N VAL A 868 17.62 -31.13 -36.19
CA VAL A 868 19.07 -31.22 -35.88
C VAL A 868 19.89 -30.70 -37.07
N GLY A 869 20.81 -29.77 -36.80
CA GLY A 869 21.66 -29.13 -37.81
C GLY A 869 21.02 -27.98 -38.61
N ILE A 870 19.78 -27.58 -38.31
CA ILE A 870 19.11 -26.43 -38.93
C ILE A 870 18.85 -25.36 -37.85
N PRO A 871 18.99 -24.05 -38.15
CA PRO A 871 18.57 -22.98 -37.24
C PRO A 871 17.05 -23.01 -36.99
N GLY A 872 16.67 -22.88 -35.71
CA GLY A 872 15.29 -22.88 -35.25
C GLY A 872 15.02 -23.93 -34.18
N VAL A 873 14.83 -23.47 -32.94
CA VAL A 873 14.38 -24.28 -31.80
C VAL A 873 13.10 -23.69 -31.23
N LYS A 874 12.01 -24.44 -31.24
CA LYS A 874 10.79 -24.11 -30.51
C LYS A 874 10.88 -24.65 -29.09
N SER A 875 10.59 -23.83 -28.08
CA SER A 875 10.50 -24.23 -26.69
C SER A 875 9.09 -23.99 -26.16
N ALA A 876 8.47 -25.02 -25.57
CA ALA A 876 7.24 -24.90 -24.79
C ALA A 876 7.52 -25.23 -23.33
N ILE A 877 7.03 -24.41 -22.41
CA ILE A 877 7.24 -24.54 -20.97
C ILE A 877 5.91 -24.58 -20.25
N LYS A 878 5.70 -25.60 -19.42
CA LYS A 878 4.53 -25.75 -18.54
C LYS A 878 4.95 -25.72 -17.08
N THR A 879 4.37 -24.80 -16.31
CA THR A 879 4.74 -24.54 -14.91
C THR A 879 3.54 -24.03 -14.10
N PRO A 880 3.43 -24.30 -12.78
CA PRO A 880 2.40 -23.70 -11.92
C PRO A 880 2.38 -22.16 -11.92
N SER A 881 3.46 -21.51 -12.35
CA SER A 881 3.64 -20.05 -12.28
C SER A 881 4.05 -19.50 -13.65
N PRO A 882 3.09 -19.30 -14.59
CA PRO A 882 3.38 -18.88 -15.97
C PRO A 882 4.02 -17.48 -16.06
N GLU A 883 3.88 -16.64 -15.04
CA GLU A 883 4.55 -15.34 -14.90
C GLU A 883 6.08 -15.41 -14.95
N MET A 884 6.68 -16.57 -14.63
CA MET A 884 8.13 -16.79 -14.71
C MET A 884 8.61 -17.27 -16.09
N SER A 885 7.71 -17.51 -17.05
CA SER A 885 8.05 -18.09 -18.37
C SER A 885 9.12 -17.31 -19.13
N ALA A 886 9.04 -15.97 -19.16
CA ALA A 886 10.02 -15.13 -19.86
C ALA A 886 11.48 -15.35 -19.37
N PHE A 887 11.68 -15.46 -18.04
CA PHE A 887 13.00 -15.72 -17.47
C PHE A 887 13.48 -17.16 -17.71
N LEU A 888 12.55 -18.11 -17.81
CA LEU A 888 12.84 -19.49 -18.15
C LEU A 888 13.26 -19.63 -19.62
N PHE A 889 12.64 -18.88 -20.53
CA PHE A 889 13.07 -18.82 -21.93
C PHE A 889 14.46 -18.19 -22.07
N GLU A 890 14.75 -17.08 -21.39
CA GLU A 890 16.11 -16.50 -21.40
C GLU A 890 17.17 -17.49 -20.88
N ALA A 891 16.85 -18.27 -19.84
CA ALA A 891 17.73 -19.32 -19.34
C ALA A 891 17.98 -20.41 -20.38
N ILE A 892 16.93 -20.89 -21.06
CA ILE A 892 17.04 -21.91 -22.11
C ILE A 892 17.85 -21.38 -23.31
N GLU A 893 17.58 -20.15 -23.76
CA GLU A 893 18.33 -19.47 -24.82
C GLU A 893 19.82 -19.39 -24.48
N THR A 894 20.16 -18.97 -23.26
CA THR A 894 21.54 -18.89 -22.78
C THR A 894 22.24 -20.27 -22.79
N LEU A 895 21.54 -21.33 -22.38
CA LEU A 895 22.11 -22.69 -22.31
C LEU A 895 22.25 -23.35 -23.70
N LEU A 896 21.35 -23.04 -24.63
CA LEU A 896 21.34 -23.59 -25.98
C LEU A 896 22.25 -22.80 -26.94
N GLY A 897 22.42 -21.49 -26.76
CA GLY A 897 23.21 -20.61 -27.62
C GLY A 897 24.72 -20.55 -27.30
N SER A 898 25.16 -21.14 -26.19
CA SER A 898 26.57 -21.17 -25.73
C SER A 898 27.47 -22.22 -26.40
#